data_AF-A0A175YJH1-F1
#
_entry.id   AF-A0A175YJH1-F1
#
_cell.length_a   1.000
_cell.length_b   1.000
_cell.length_c   1.000
_cell.angle_alpha   90.00
_cell.angle_beta   90.00
_cell.angle_gamma   90.00
#
_symmetry.space_group_name_H-M   'P 1'
#
loop_
_entity.id
_entity.type
_entity.pdbx_description
1 polymer ?
#
loop_
_entity_poly.entity_id
_entity_poly.type
_entity_poly.pdbx_seq_one_letter_code
_entity_poly.pdbx_strand_id
1 'polypeptide(L)'
;MSTSLLRVSSCTEAYSNQNVHSPEVTSKAITPDEEHDDSVKTLREKLATALQNISAKDDLVKQHSKVAEEAVSGWEKAENEVFSLKQQLESLTRKSSSFEDRAIHLDVALKECMRQLRQEREEQEQKIQEAINKNKIEWDSTKSELQEQLVHLQSQLKSAKSEAVTFLHVDLRSKLRAAENEISSLKQELFSRAEELELRTIERDLSTEAAESASRQNLENVKKVAKLETECRRLKAMARKVSSSNDQRSVTESSVYVESLTDSQSDIGERLSFVESNTRKVSELEPNPSDSSSLLELTNSKNVKAIGKNCETPSLDISIMDDFLEMERFVALPDTHNESLHESRPITAHTNGEDITIISELAIMRNRNTELEEKLVKMEADKNELEESLTKYQDHIRTLRECLEEAEMKLMKMETDKNALETSLTEHKDQLVTVVNHLEAAEKKLMGMEKDKHKLETSLTKHQDQLKKVQDRLERAEMKFVEMEREKHELETSLAKHQDQLGTVRGRLKEEETKLVELQDQLFTANEARQAVEAELHGTNLKKEVAESRLKDVDNELKTMSARISSLEEEVQKERSVSEETISNCRKLEQEISRLQHKSELQRASSPHRRNLKQNQDKELAVAAYKFSECQKTIASLGRQLKSLATLEDFLIESDESSMITGATTAT
;
A
#
# COMPACT_ATOMS: atom_id res chain seq x y z
N MET A 1 -66.98 -17.24 -23.28
CA MET A 1 -68.36 -17.75 -23.15
C MET A 1 -69.28 -16.71 -23.74
N SER A 2 -70.12 -17.05 -24.71
CA SER A 2 -71.02 -16.09 -25.37
C SER A 2 -72.42 -16.22 -24.78
N THR A 3 -72.91 -15.17 -24.14
CA THR A 3 -74.23 -15.13 -23.49
C THR A 3 -75.35 -14.86 -24.50
N SER A 4 -76.50 -15.46 -24.24
CA SER A 4 -77.66 -15.47 -25.15
C SER A 4 -78.30 -14.09 -25.30
N LEU A 5 -78.50 -13.64 -26.55
CA LEU A 5 -79.39 -12.52 -26.84
C LEU A 5 -80.85 -13.01 -26.83
N LEU A 6 -81.60 -12.62 -25.78
CA LEU A 6 -83.02 -12.92 -25.65
C LEU A 6 -83.84 -12.12 -26.68
N ARG A 7 -84.50 -12.84 -27.57
CA ARG A 7 -85.45 -12.29 -28.54
C ARG A 7 -86.79 -12.08 -27.84
N VAL A 8 -87.11 -10.85 -27.43
CA VAL A 8 -88.40 -10.54 -26.78
C VAL A 8 -89.52 -10.74 -27.81
N SER A 9 -90.44 -11.65 -27.49
CA SER A 9 -91.64 -11.90 -28.28
C SER A 9 -92.73 -10.92 -27.87
N SER A 10 -93.40 -10.29 -28.84
CA SER A 10 -94.65 -9.58 -28.61
C SER A 10 -95.81 -10.50 -28.98
N CYS A 11 -96.54 -10.97 -27.97
CA CYS A 11 -97.79 -11.69 -28.18
C CYS A 11 -98.94 -10.69 -28.19
N THR A 12 -99.55 -10.47 -29.35
CA THR A 12 -100.84 -9.78 -29.45
C THR A 12 -101.96 -10.81 -29.28
N GLU A 13 -102.55 -10.86 -28.08
CA GLU A 13 -103.71 -11.71 -27.80
C GLU A 13 -104.92 -10.86 -27.37
N ALA A 14 -106.11 -11.42 -27.55
CA ALA A 14 -107.32 -10.66 -27.84
C ALA A 14 -107.95 -9.89 -26.67
N TYR A 15 -108.71 -8.84 -27.02
CA TYR A 15 -109.97 -8.55 -26.35
C TYR A 15 -111.11 -8.56 -27.37
N SER A 16 -112.21 -9.22 -26.99
CA SER A 16 -113.49 -9.26 -27.69
C SER A 16 -114.54 -8.69 -26.75
N ASN A 17 -115.48 -7.88 -27.27
CA ASN A 17 -116.91 -8.22 -27.22
C ASN A 17 -117.87 -7.20 -27.85
N GLN A 18 -118.97 -7.77 -28.36
CA GLN A 18 -120.35 -7.27 -28.35
C GLN A 18 -120.76 -5.98 -29.10
N ASN A 19 -121.31 -6.22 -30.29
CA ASN A 19 -122.77 -6.19 -30.54
C ASN A 19 -123.59 -4.96 -30.10
N VAL A 20 -124.12 -4.23 -31.08
CA VAL A 20 -125.42 -3.54 -31.00
C VAL A 20 -126.25 -3.92 -32.23
N HIS A 21 -127.56 -4.12 -32.06
CA HIS A 21 -128.48 -4.56 -33.10
C HIS A 21 -128.79 -3.50 -34.17
N SER A 22 -129.25 -3.98 -35.33
CA SER A 22 -129.96 -3.22 -36.38
C SER A 22 -131.23 -2.53 -35.85
N PRO A 23 -131.90 -1.74 -36.70
CA PRO A 23 -133.16 -2.28 -37.22
C PRO A 23 -133.36 -2.14 -38.74
N GLU A 24 -134.07 -3.12 -39.30
CA GLU A 24 -134.66 -3.12 -40.64
C GLU A 24 -136.19 -3.02 -40.49
N VAL A 25 -136.84 -2.05 -41.14
CA VAL A 25 -138.30 -2.03 -41.30
C VAL A 25 -138.66 -1.45 -42.67
N THR A 26 -139.59 -2.09 -43.37
CA THR A 26 -140.12 -1.65 -44.66
C THR A 26 -141.54 -1.08 -44.53
N SER A 27 -141.80 0.08 -45.16
CA SER A 27 -143.11 0.62 -45.63
C SER A 27 -144.32 0.62 -44.64
N LYS A 28 -145.10 1.71 -44.44
CA LYS A 28 -145.95 2.32 -45.50
C LYS A 28 -146.87 3.47 -44.98
N ALA A 29 -146.65 4.70 -45.50
CA ALA A 29 -147.65 5.74 -45.86
C ALA A 29 -148.50 6.56 -44.84
N ILE A 30 -148.39 7.92 -44.97
CA ILE A 30 -149.41 8.99 -44.73
C ILE A 30 -149.72 9.34 -43.25
N THR A 31 -149.85 10.60 -42.77
CA THR A 31 -150.00 11.98 -43.35
C THR A 31 -148.97 12.98 -42.76
N PRO A 32 -148.81 14.24 -43.25
CA PRO A 32 -147.64 15.11 -42.97
C PRO A 32 -147.84 16.28 -41.96
N ASP A 33 -146.76 17.05 -41.78
CA ASP A 33 -146.59 18.39 -41.16
C ASP A 33 -146.84 18.56 -39.65
N GLU A 34 -145.77 18.41 -38.85
CA GLU A 34 -145.22 19.47 -37.95
C GLU A 34 -143.92 19.04 -37.23
N GLU A 35 -143.67 17.74 -37.01
CA GLU A 35 -142.51 17.20 -36.25
C GLU A 35 -141.09 17.43 -36.87
N HIS A 36 -140.95 18.17 -37.98
CA HIS A 36 -139.72 18.14 -38.79
C HIS A 36 -138.56 19.02 -38.28
N ASP A 37 -138.83 20.12 -37.55
CA ASP A 37 -137.77 21.05 -37.10
C ASP A 37 -136.92 20.47 -35.95
N ASP A 38 -137.55 19.94 -34.89
CA ASP A 38 -136.83 19.40 -33.74
C ASP A 38 -135.96 18.18 -34.10
N SER A 39 -136.34 17.40 -35.13
CA SER A 39 -135.49 16.34 -35.70
C SER A 39 -134.21 16.90 -36.34
N VAL A 40 -134.32 17.95 -37.15
CA VAL A 40 -133.18 18.63 -37.80
C VAL A 40 -132.27 19.32 -36.76
N LYS A 41 -132.88 19.91 -35.73
CA LYS A 41 -132.21 20.55 -34.59
C LYS A 41 -131.43 19.54 -33.75
N THR A 42 -132.03 18.39 -33.43
CA THR A 42 -131.37 17.27 -32.74
C THR A 42 -130.21 16.70 -33.56
N LEU A 43 -130.37 16.60 -34.88
CA LEU A 43 -129.28 16.17 -35.78
C LEU A 43 -128.14 17.20 -35.85
N ARG A 44 -128.45 18.51 -35.87
CA ARG A 44 -127.46 19.59 -35.83
C ARG A 44 -126.66 19.58 -34.53
N GLU A 45 -127.31 19.32 -33.39
CA GLU A 45 -126.66 19.25 -32.08
C GLU A 45 -125.78 17.99 -31.94
N LYS A 46 -126.26 16.83 -32.42
CA LYS A 46 -125.43 15.61 -32.54
C LYS A 46 -124.22 15.81 -33.45
N LEU A 47 -124.39 16.51 -34.58
CA LEU A 47 -123.29 16.86 -35.49
C LEU A 47 -122.29 17.82 -34.83
N ALA A 48 -122.74 18.85 -34.12
CA ALA A 48 -121.87 19.77 -33.39
C ALA A 48 -121.06 19.03 -32.30
N THR A 49 -121.71 18.15 -31.55
CA THR A 49 -121.09 17.29 -30.53
C THR A 49 -120.05 16.36 -31.16
N ALA A 50 -120.35 15.74 -32.31
CA ALA A 50 -119.42 14.90 -33.05
C ALA A 50 -118.22 15.69 -33.57
N LEU A 51 -118.42 16.89 -34.12
CA LEU A 51 -117.34 17.77 -34.60
C LEU A 51 -116.44 18.24 -33.45
N GLN A 52 -117.00 18.56 -32.27
CA GLN A 52 -116.23 18.94 -31.09
C GLN A 52 -115.47 17.74 -30.48
N ASN A 53 -116.01 16.52 -30.58
CA ASN A 53 -115.32 15.29 -30.22
C ASN A 53 -114.16 14.99 -31.20
N ILE A 54 -114.36 15.26 -32.50
CA ILE A 54 -113.33 15.14 -33.54
C ILE A 54 -112.21 16.17 -33.31
N SER A 55 -112.53 17.45 -33.03
CA SER A 55 -111.48 18.46 -32.76
C SER A 55 -110.68 18.14 -31.49
N ALA A 56 -111.34 17.69 -30.42
CA ALA A 56 -110.65 17.26 -29.20
C ALA A 56 -109.72 16.05 -29.43
N LYS A 57 -110.11 15.11 -30.30
CA LYS A 57 -109.26 13.99 -30.72
C LYS A 57 -108.11 14.41 -31.63
N ASP A 58 -108.34 15.35 -32.54
CA ASP A 58 -107.31 15.91 -33.43
C ASP A 58 -106.25 16.70 -32.63
N ASP A 59 -106.66 17.48 -31.62
CA ASP A 59 -105.74 18.16 -30.72
C ASP A 59 -104.99 17.19 -29.78
N LEU A 60 -105.63 16.10 -29.33
CA LEU A 60 -104.95 15.02 -28.62
C LEU A 60 -103.91 14.32 -29.52
N VAL A 61 -104.23 14.06 -30.79
CA VAL A 61 -103.28 13.49 -31.77
C VAL A 61 -102.08 14.43 -31.99
N LYS A 62 -102.29 15.75 -32.07
CA LYS A 62 -101.19 16.74 -32.13
C LYS A 62 -100.33 16.72 -30.87
N GLN A 63 -100.92 16.62 -29.67
CA GLN A 63 -100.16 16.48 -28.43
C GLN A 63 -99.34 15.18 -28.41
N HIS A 64 -99.92 14.05 -28.82
CA HIS A 64 -99.22 12.78 -28.91
C HIS A 64 -98.08 12.81 -29.96
N SER A 65 -98.26 13.46 -31.11
CA SER A 65 -97.19 13.69 -32.09
C SER A 65 -96.04 14.49 -31.48
N LYS A 66 -96.36 15.61 -30.83
CA LYS A 66 -95.35 16.49 -30.21
C LYS A 66 -94.59 15.80 -29.08
N VAL A 67 -95.25 14.99 -28.25
CA VAL A 67 -94.60 14.18 -27.21
C VAL A 67 -93.71 13.08 -27.83
N ALA A 68 -94.11 12.48 -28.95
CA ALA A 68 -93.29 11.53 -29.67
C ALA A 68 -92.06 12.20 -30.32
N GLU A 69 -92.21 13.37 -30.93
CA GLU A 69 -91.13 14.18 -31.50
C GLU A 69 -90.12 14.63 -30.42
N GLU A 70 -90.61 15.15 -29.29
CA GLU A 70 -89.78 15.51 -28.15
C GLU A 70 -89.02 14.30 -27.58
N ALA A 71 -89.70 13.16 -27.44
CA ALA A 71 -89.04 11.91 -27.03
C ALA A 71 -87.95 11.48 -28.02
N VAL A 72 -88.24 11.43 -29.32
CA VAL A 72 -87.25 11.06 -30.36
C VAL A 72 -86.04 12.00 -30.34
N SER A 73 -86.26 13.32 -30.24
CA SER A 73 -85.15 14.28 -30.14
C SER A 73 -84.28 14.09 -28.88
N GLY A 74 -84.89 13.68 -27.76
CA GLY A 74 -84.18 13.30 -26.54
C GLY A 74 -83.36 12.02 -26.69
N TRP A 75 -83.90 11.02 -27.38
CA TRP A 75 -83.20 9.78 -27.73
C TRP A 75 -82.02 10.03 -28.67
N GLU A 76 -82.22 10.79 -29.76
CA GLU A 76 -81.15 11.16 -30.70
C GLU A 76 -80.03 11.94 -29.99
N LYS A 77 -80.37 12.88 -29.09
CA LYS A 77 -79.38 13.61 -28.31
C LYS A 77 -78.58 12.70 -27.38
N ALA A 78 -79.25 11.78 -26.68
CA ALA A 78 -78.59 10.81 -25.82
C ALA A 78 -77.70 9.83 -26.61
N GLU A 79 -78.14 9.38 -27.79
CA GLU A 79 -77.34 8.52 -28.66
C GLU A 79 -76.07 9.22 -29.18
N ASN A 80 -76.18 10.50 -29.57
CA ASN A 80 -75.02 11.32 -29.95
C ASN A 80 -74.04 11.54 -28.80
N GLU A 81 -74.54 11.76 -27.57
CA GLU A 81 -73.69 11.87 -26.37
C GLU A 81 -72.98 10.54 -26.04
N VAL A 82 -73.70 9.41 -26.12
CA VAL A 82 -73.11 8.06 -25.97
C VAL A 82 -72.08 7.77 -27.06
N PHE A 83 -72.31 8.19 -28.31
CA PHE A 83 -71.35 8.04 -29.40
C PHE A 83 -70.07 8.86 -29.16
N SER A 84 -70.19 10.11 -28.70
CA SER A 84 -69.05 10.97 -28.32
C SER A 84 -68.25 10.35 -27.18
N LEU A 85 -68.91 9.90 -26.10
CA LEU A 85 -68.26 9.23 -24.98
C LEU A 85 -67.58 7.92 -25.39
N LYS A 86 -68.19 7.14 -26.28
CA LYS A 86 -67.56 5.93 -26.85
C LYS A 86 -66.31 6.25 -27.66
N GLN A 87 -66.33 7.30 -28.50
CA GLN A 87 -65.15 7.71 -29.26
C GLN A 87 -64.02 8.21 -28.34
N GLN A 88 -64.35 8.93 -27.28
CA GLN A 88 -63.39 9.34 -26.25
C GLN A 88 -62.80 8.14 -25.51
N LEU A 89 -63.64 7.16 -25.12
CA LEU A 89 -63.20 5.92 -24.49
C LEU A 89 -62.26 5.13 -25.39
N GLU A 90 -62.60 4.91 -26.68
CA GLU A 90 -61.71 4.25 -27.64
C GLU A 90 -60.37 4.99 -27.82
N SER A 91 -60.38 6.33 -27.79
CA SER A 91 -59.18 7.17 -27.85
C SER A 91 -58.30 7.00 -26.60
N LEU A 92 -58.91 6.97 -25.41
CA LEU A 92 -58.23 6.70 -24.15
C LEU A 92 -57.69 5.26 -24.08
N THR A 93 -58.44 4.26 -24.53
CA THR A 93 -57.97 2.86 -24.59
C THR A 93 -56.77 2.71 -25.52
N ARG A 94 -56.78 3.32 -26.72
CA ARG A 94 -55.63 3.32 -27.64
C ARG A 94 -54.40 4.03 -27.05
N LYS A 95 -54.59 5.11 -26.29
CA LYS A 95 -53.49 5.76 -25.55
C LYS A 95 -52.96 4.87 -24.44
N SER A 96 -53.85 4.25 -23.67
CA SER A 96 -53.49 3.31 -22.59
C SER A 96 -52.63 2.16 -23.11
N SER A 97 -53.02 1.49 -24.20
CA SER A 97 -52.19 0.44 -24.80
C SER A 97 -50.83 0.97 -25.27
N SER A 98 -50.76 2.16 -25.88
CA SER A 98 -49.47 2.75 -26.29
C SER A 98 -48.55 3.12 -25.12
N PHE A 99 -49.11 3.39 -23.92
CA PHE A 99 -48.33 3.58 -22.70
C PHE A 99 -47.90 2.24 -22.09
N GLU A 100 -48.73 1.21 -22.14
CA GLU A 100 -48.40 -0.16 -21.73
C GLU A 100 -47.26 -0.74 -22.58
N ASP A 101 -47.37 -0.65 -23.91
CA ASP A 101 -46.30 -1.06 -24.86
C ASP A 101 -44.98 -0.34 -24.54
N ARG A 102 -45.04 0.97 -24.26
CA ARG A 102 -43.88 1.77 -23.87
C ARG A 102 -43.32 1.37 -22.50
N ALA A 103 -44.16 1.03 -21.53
CA ALA A 103 -43.73 0.55 -20.22
C ALA A 103 -42.99 -0.79 -20.34
N ILE A 104 -43.52 -1.72 -21.14
CA ILE A 104 -42.88 -3.00 -21.46
C ILE A 104 -41.52 -2.78 -22.14
N HIS A 105 -41.44 -1.89 -23.14
CA HIS A 105 -40.16 -1.57 -23.79
C HIS A 105 -39.13 -0.95 -22.82
N LEU A 106 -39.56 -0.09 -21.89
CA LEU A 106 -38.68 0.51 -20.88
C LEU A 106 -38.23 -0.51 -19.82
N ASP A 107 -39.10 -1.42 -19.38
CA ASP A 107 -38.76 -2.52 -18.48
C ASP A 107 -37.74 -3.49 -19.11
N VAL A 108 -37.92 -3.85 -20.39
CA VAL A 108 -36.96 -4.67 -21.14
C VAL A 108 -35.60 -3.95 -21.28
N ALA A 109 -35.59 -2.66 -21.62
CA ALA A 109 -34.36 -1.87 -21.72
C ALA A 109 -33.66 -1.71 -20.36
N LEU A 110 -34.42 -1.53 -19.27
CA LEU A 110 -33.90 -1.45 -17.91
C LEU A 110 -33.31 -2.80 -17.47
N LYS A 111 -33.98 -3.92 -17.76
CA LYS A 111 -33.48 -5.27 -17.50
C LYS A 111 -32.18 -5.57 -18.23
N GLU A 112 -32.06 -5.17 -19.49
CA GLU A 112 -30.83 -5.32 -20.27
C GLU A 112 -29.70 -4.41 -19.75
N CYS A 113 -29.98 -3.15 -19.43
CA CYS A 113 -29.01 -2.25 -18.79
C CYS A 113 -28.51 -2.81 -17.44
N MET A 114 -29.42 -3.32 -16.59
CA MET A 114 -29.05 -4.00 -15.35
C MET A 114 -28.33 -5.35 -15.57
N ARG A 115 -28.48 -5.99 -16.73
CA ARG A 115 -27.72 -7.19 -17.10
C ARG A 115 -26.29 -6.83 -17.48
N GLN A 116 -26.13 -5.79 -18.31
CA GLN A 116 -24.84 -5.24 -18.72
C GLN A 116 -24.03 -4.77 -17.51
N LEU A 117 -24.61 -3.95 -16.62
CA LEU A 117 -23.95 -3.48 -15.40
C LEU A 117 -23.51 -4.61 -14.44
N ARG A 118 -24.25 -5.73 -14.42
CA ARG A 118 -23.83 -6.93 -13.64
C ARG A 118 -22.66 -7.64 -14.32
N GLN A 119 -22.73 -7.84 -15.64
CA GLN A 119 -21.68 -8.46 -16.43
C GLN A 119 -20.37 -7.65 -16.36
N GLU A 120 -20.42 -6.34 -16.60
CA GLU A 120 -19.25 -5.46 -16.51
C GLU A 120 -18.62 -5.50 -15.10
N ARG A 121 -19.45 -5.50 -14.04
CA ARG A 121 -18.95 -5.66 -12.67
C ARG A 121 -18.27 -7.01 -12.46
N GLU A 122 -18.86 -8.09 -12.94
CA GLU A 122 -18.32 -9.45 -12.80
C GLU A 122 -17.01 -9.64 -13.58
N GLU A 123 -16.91 -9.05 -14.79
CA GLU A 123 -15.68 -8.99 -15.58
C GLU A 123 -14.57 -8.18 -14.89
N GLN A 124 -14.89 -7.03 -14.27
CA GLN A 124 -13.88 -6.28 -13.49
C GLN A 124 -13.48 -7.02 -12.21
N GLU A 125 -14.42 -7.64 -11.48
CA GLU A 125 -14.13 -8.44 -10.28
C GLU A 125 -13.21 -9.63 -10.63
N GLN A 126 -13.48 -10.35 -11.72
CA GLN A 126 -12.60 -11.40 -12.22
C GLN A 126 -11.21 -10.86 -12.59
N LYS A 127 -11.13 -9.73 -13.32
CA LYS A 127 -9.86 -9.10 -13.70
C LYS A 127 -9.04 -8.64 -12.50
N ILE A 128 -9.68 -8.13 -11.45
CA ILE A 128 -9.04 -7.79 -10.17
C ILE A 128 -8.53 -9.06 -9.49
N GLN A 129 -9.34 -10.12 -9.43
CA GLN A 129 -8.96 -11.40 -8.82
C GLN A 129 -7.80 -12.08 -9.57
N GLU A 130 -7.76 -11.99 -10.90
CA GLU A 130 -6.64 -12.44 -11.74
C GLU A 130 -5.37 -11.63 -11.48
N ALA A 131 -5.46 -10.30 -11.37
CA ALA A 131 -4.32 -9.45 -11.02
C ALA A 131 -3.78 -9.74 -9.61
N ILE A 132 -4.67 -9.96 -8.63
CA ILE A 132 -4.29 -10.39 -7.26
C ILE A 132 -3.60 -11.76 -7.29
N ASN A 133 -4.13 -12.72 -8.04
CA ASN A 133 -3.54 -14.05 -8.17
C ASN A 133 -2.16 -14.01 -8.85
N LYS A 134 -2.00 -13.21 -9.90
CA LYS A 134 -0.71 -12.97 -10.56
C LYS A 134 0.30 -12.35 -9.59
N ASN A 135 -0.07 -11.25 -8.92
CA ASN A 135 0.80 -10.58 -7.95
C ASN A 135 1.19 -11.52 -6.79
N LYS A 136 0.27 -12.40 -6.35
CA LYS A 136 0.56 -13.44 -5.36
C LYS A 136 1.62 -14.43 -5.85
N ILE A 137 1.52 -14.91 -7.08
CA ILE A 137 2.51 -15.83 -7.68
C ILE A 137 3.89 -15.14 -7.80
N GLU A 138 3.93 -13.87 -8.19
CA GLU A 138 5.17 -13.08 -8.24
C GLU A 138 5.78 -12.85 -6.83
N TRP A 139 4.95 -12.60 -5.81
CA TRP A 139 5.37 -12.50 -4.41
C TRP A 139 5.89 -13.83 -3.84
N ASP A 140 5.19 -14.95 -4.05
CA ASP A 140 5.65 -16.26 -3.57
C ASP A 140 6.91 -16.72 -4.34
N SER A 141 7.09 -16.34 -5.60
CA SER A 141 8.31 -16.58 -6.38
C SER A 141 9.51 -15.79 -5.84
N THR A 142 9.40 -14.46 -5.72
CA THR A 142 10.47 -13.60 -5.18
C THR A 142 10.83 -13.94 -3.72
N LYS A 143 9.84 -14.33 -2.91
CA LYS A 143 10.04 -14.86 -1.55
C LYS A 143 10.83 -16.16 -1.55
N SER A 144 10.56 -17.07 -2.50
CA SER A 144 11.31 -18.33 -2.65
C SER A 144 12.76 -18.06 -3.07
N GLU A 145 12.99 -17.13 -4.00
CA GLU A 145 14.32 -16.71 -4.42
C GLU A 145 15.12 -16.09 -3.25
N LEU A 146 14.50 -15.21 -2.46
CA LEU A 146 15.13 -14.65 -1.25
C LEU A 146 15.41 -15.71 -0.18
N GLN A 147 14.56 -16.73 -0.04
CA GLN A 147 14.81 -17.87 0.85
C GLN A 147 15.99 -18.73 0.35
N GLU A 148 16.11 -18.97 -0.95
CA GLU A 148 17.26 -19.67 -1.54
C GLU A 148 18.56 -18.88 -1.35
N GLN A 149 18.54 -17.57 -1.60
CA GLN A 149 19.70 -16.69 -1.34
C GLN A 149 20.13 -16.70 0.14
N LEU A 150 19.18 -16.71 1.08
CA LEU A 150 19.48 -16.84 2.52
C LEU A 150 20.11 -18.19 2.86
N VAL A 151 19.58 -19.29 2.32
CA VAL A 151 20.17 -20.64 2.50
C VAL A 151 21.57 -20.72 1.89
N HIS A 152 21.77 -20.13 0.71
CA HIS A 152 23.07 -20.09 0.04
C HIS A 152 24.11 -19.31 0.85
N LEU A 153 23.78 -18.10 1.32
CA LEU A 153 24.65 -17.30 2.19
C LEU A 153 24.94 -18.00 3.53
N GLN A 154 23.94 -18.66 4.13
CA GLN A 154 24.14 -19.45 5.35
C GLN A 154 25.04 -20.67 5.11
N SER A 155 25.03 -21.25 3.90
CA SER A 155 25.94 -22.33 3.48
C SER A 155 27.37 -21.82 3.29
N GLN A 156 27.56 -20.71 2.55
CA GLN A 156 28.87 -20.06 2.41
C GLN A 156 29.49 -19.71 3.76
N LEU A 157 28.70 -19.13 4.69
CA LEU A 157 29.18 -18.79 6.04
C LEU A 157 29.60 -20.04 6.84
N LYS A 158 28.93 -21.18 6.63
CA LYS A 158 29.31 -22.46 7.25
C LYS A 158 30.60 -23.03 6.65
N SER A 159 30.78 -22.99 5.33
CA SER A 159 32.02 -23.47 4.69
C SER A 159 33.20 -22.58 5.07
N ALA A 160 33.09 -21.26 4.90
CA ALA A 160 34.12 -20.29 5.27
C ALA A 160 34.52 -20.38 6.76
N LYS A 161 33.56 -20.61 7.66
CA LYS A 161 33.85 -20.86 9.09
C LYS A 161 34.58 -22.20 9.30
N SER A 162 34.18 -23.25 8.59
CA SER A 162 34.85 -24.56 8.64
C SER A 162 36.29 -24.48 8.12
N GLU A 163 36.49 -23.80 6.99
CA GLU A 163 37.79 -23.58 6.34
C GLU A 163 38.72 -22.72 7.19
N ALA A 164 38.21 -21.66 7.82
CA ALA A 164 38.98 -20.86 8.77
C ALA A 164 39.39 -21.69 10.00
N VAL A 165 38.51 -22.55 10.52
CA VAL A 165 38.80 -23.44 11.66
C VAL A 165 39.81 -24.53 11.28
N THR A 166 39.70 -25.15 10.10
CA THR A 166 40.68 -26.16 9.66
C THR A 166 42.03 -25.53 9.34
N PHE A 167 42.07 -24.34 8.73
CA PHE A 167 43.32 -23.59 8.51
C PHE A 167 44.00 -23.25 9.84
N LEU A 168 43.29 -22.66 10.79
CA LEU A 168 43.83 -22.35 12.13
C LEU A 168 44.30 -23.62 12.86
N HIS A 169 43.55 -24.71 12.78
CA HIS A 169 43.95 -25.99 13.39
C HIS A 169 45.21 -26.59 12.72
N VAL A 170 45.39 -26.43 11.40
CA VAL A 170 46.60 -26.89 10.70
C VAL A 170 47.81 -26.01 11.03
N ASP A 171 47.65 -24.68 11.04
CA ASP A 171 48.70 -23.71 11.38
C ASP A 171 49.16 -23.83 12.84
N LEU A 172 48.23 -23.91 13.80
CA LEU A 172 48.57 -24.11 15.21
C LEU A 172 49.24 -25.47 15.44
N ARG A 173 48.80 -26.52 14.73
CA ARG A 173 49.39 -27.87 14.86
C ARG A 173 50.78 -27.98 14.20
N SER A 174 51.06 -27.21 13.14
CA SER A 174 52.40 -27.17 12.54
C SER A 174 53.37 -26.38 13.41
N LYS A 175 52.94 -25.25 13.98
CA LYS A 175 53.71 -24.45 14.96
C LYS A 175 53.99 -25.23 16.24
N LEU A 176 52.99 -25.93 16.79
CA LEU A 176 53.16 -26.82 17.94
C LEU A 176 54.22 -27.89 17.65
N ARG A 177 54.13 -28.58 16.49
CA ARG A 177 55.13 -29.59 16.11
C ARG A 177 56.53 -29.00 15.93
N ALA A 178 56.65 -27.79 15.39
CA ALA A 178 57.94 -27.12 15.27
C ALA A 178 58.58 -26.90 16.66
N ALA A 179 57.80 -26.36 17.61
CA ALA A 179 58.24 -26.19 19.00
C ALA A 179 58.51 -27.52 19.72
N GLU A 180 57.70 -28.56 19.50
CA GLU A 180 57.94 -29.92 20.04
C GLU A 180 59.28 -30.50 19.54
N ASN A 181 59.60 -30.30 18.26
CA ASN A 181 60.88 -30.71 17.66
C ASN A 181 62.06 -29.90 18.22
N GLU A 182 61.91 -28.57 18.31
CA GLU A 182 62.92 -27.66 18.85
C GLU A 182 63.24 -27.97 20.33
N ILE A 183 62.20 -28.14 21.16
CA ILE A 183 62.32 -28.58 22.56
C ILE A 183 63.01 -29.96 22.65
N SER A 184 62.79 -30.85 21.68
CA SER A 184 63.46 -32.16 21.65
C SER A 184 64.94 -32.04 21.26
N SER A 185 65.26 -31.16 20.31
CA SER A 185 66.65 -30.85 19.91
C SER A 185 67.44 -30.22 21.07
N LEU A 186 66.88 -29.19 21.71
CA LEU A 186 67.51 -28.50 22.85
C LEU A 186 67.70 -29.44 24.05
N LYS A 187 66.80 -30.40 24.27
CA LYS A 187 66.99 -31.46 25.29
C LYS A 187 68.14 -32.40 24.96
N GLN A 188 68.30 -32.77 23.69
CA GLN A 188 69.40 -33.64 23.26
C GLN A 188 70.75 -32.90 23.38
N GLU A 189 70.81 -31.65 22.94
CA GLU A 189 71.99 -30.78 23.06
C GLU A 189 72.39 -30.56 24.54
N LEU A 190 71.42 -30.26 25.40
CA LEU A 190 71.65 -30.10 26.84
C LEU A 190 72.16 -31.41 27.49
N PHE A 191 71.68 -32.58 27.04
CA PHE A 191 72.18 -33.86 27.52
C PHE A 191 73.64 -34.10 27.08
N SER A 192 73.95 -33.94 25.78
CA SER A 192 75.32 -34.09 25.28
C SER A 192 76.30 -33.09 25.89
N ARG A 193 75.85 -31.87 26.21
CA ARG A 193 76.67 -30.86 26.90
C ARG A 193 76.87 -31.20 28.38
N ALA A 194 75.90 -31.84 29.05
CA ALA A 194 76.08 -32.36 30.40
C ALA A 194 77.10 -33.52 30.42
N GLU A 195 77.02 -34.43 29.45
CA GLU A 195 77.96 -35.55 29.27
C GLU A 195 79.40 -35.04 29.00
N GLU A 196 79.58 -34.00 28.17
CA GLU A 196 80.90 -33.37 27.97
C GLU A 196 81.45 -32.76 29.27
N LEU A 197 80.61 -32.13 30.10
CA LEU A 197 81.01 -31.54 31.38
C LEU A 197 81.36 -32.61 32.43
N GLU A 198 80.65 -33.74 32.44
CA GLU A 198 80.98 -34.89 33.28
C GLU A 198 82.32 -35.50 32.87
N LEU A 199 82.54 -35.74 31.57
CA LEU A 199 83.82 -36.22 31.04
C LEU A 199 84.99 -35.27 31.36
N ARG A 200 84.80 -33.94 31.23
CA ARG A 200 85.81 -32.93 31.59
C ARG A 200 86.09 -32.88 33.09
N THR A 201 85.12 -33.23 33.93
CA THR A 201 85.30 -33.34 35.38
C THR A 201 86.14 -34.57 35.70
N ILE A 202 85.81 -35.73 35.13
CA ILE A 202 86.58 -36.97 35.29
C ILE A 202 88.01 -36.82 34.75
N GLU A 203 88.21 -36.17 33.59
CA GLU A 203 89.51 -35.86 33.02
C GLU A 203 90.35 -34.98 33.95
N ARG A 204 89.74 -33.93 34.52
CA ARG A 204 90.38 -33.08 35.54
C ARG A 204 90.77 -33.86 36.79
N ASP A 205 89.88 -34.68 37.31
CA ASP A 205 90.09 -35.38 38.58
C ASP A 205 91.20 -36.43 38.45
N LEU A 206 91.22 -37.19 37.34
CA LEU A 206 92.32 -38.10 36.98
C LEU A 206 93.64 -37.34 36.76
N SER A 207 93.60 -36.15 36.15
CA SER A 207 94.78 -35.29 35.99
C SER A 207 95.32 -34.83 37.35
N THR A 208 94.44 -34.46 38.29
CA THR A 208 94.86 -34.11 39.66
C THR A 208 95.40 -35.32 40.43
N GLU A 209 94.80 -36.50 40.36
CA GLU A 209 95.34 -37.70 41.01
C GLU A 209 96.71 -38.08 40.42
N ALA A 210 96.91 -37.95 39.10
CA ALA A 210 98.21 -38.17 38.47
C ALA A 210 99.27 -37.16 38.97
N ALA A 211 98.92 -35.88 39.05
CA ALA A 211 99.80 -34.83 39.57
C ALA A 211 100.14 -35.03 41.05
N GLU A 212 99.16 -35.38 41.89
CA GLU A 212 99.37 -35.73 43.30
C GLU A 212 100.22 -36.98 43.46
N SER A 213 100.05 -37.99 42.60
CA SER A 213 100.85 -39.22 42.62
C SER A 213 102.30 -38.97 42.24
N ALA A 214 102.54 -38.17 41.20
CA ALA A 214 103.88 -37.71 40.83
C ALA A 214 104.51 -36.85 41.95
N SER A 215 103.73 -35.97 42.59
CA SER A 215 104.17 -35.17 43.74
C SER A 215 104.55 -36.05 44.95
N ARG A 216 103.72 -37.05 45.29
CA ARG A 216 104.00 -38.05 46.34
C ARG A 216 105.28 -38.84 46.04
N GLN A 217 105.48 -39.28 44.80
CA GLN A 217 106.70 -40.00 44.38
C GLN A 217 107.93 -39.09 44.44
N ASN A 218 107.83 -37.85 43.97
CA ASN A 218 108.91 -36.87 44.05
C ASN A 218 109.29 -36.55 45.50
N LEU A 219 108.31 -36.39 46.39
CA LEU A 219 108.56 -36.21 47.82
C LEU A 219 109.23 -37.43 48.47
N GLU A 220 108.91 -38.65 48.04
CA GLU A 220 109.61 -39.86 48.50
C GLU A 220 111.04 -39.95 47.94
N ASN A 221 111.24 -39.57 46.67
CA ASN A 221 112.55 -39.50 46.04
C ASN A 221 113.44 -38.45 46.72
N VAL A 222 112.92 -37.27 47.03
CA VAL A 222 113.62 -36.25 47.84
C VAL A 222 113.96 -36.79 49.24
N LYS A 223 113.06 -37.52 49.90
CA LYS A 223 113.36 -38.20 51.19
C LYS A 223 114.46 -39.28 51.05
N LYS A 224 114.56 -39.97 49.92
CA LYS A 224 115.65 -40.93 49.62
C LYS A 224 116.97 -40.20 49.35
N VAL A 225 116.95 -39.14 48.53
CA VAL A 225 118.13 -38.30 48.24
C VAL A 225 118.66 -37.65 49.51
N ALA A 226 117.81 -37.07 50.36
CA ALA A 226 118.23 -36.48 51.64
C ALA A 226 118.92 -37.50 52.56
N LYS A 227 118.43 -38.75 52.61
CA LYS A 227 119.11 -39.84 53.33
C LYS A 227 120.47 -40.16 52.72
N LEU A 228 120.53 -40.36 51.40
CA LEU A 228 121.78 -40.61 50.68
C LEU A 228 122.78 -39.47 50.82
N GLU A 229 122.32 -38.22 50.89
CA GLU A 229 123.15 -37.06 51.19
C GLU A 229 123.71 -37.10 52.61
N THR A 230 122.88 -37.37 53.63
CA THR A 230 123.39 -37.51 55.01
C THR A 230 124.41 -38.65 55.12
N GLU A 231 124.21 -39.73 54.37
CA GLU A 231 125.12 -40.87 54.30
C GLU A 231 126.41 -40.52 53.54
N CYS A 232 126.34 -39.77 52.44
CA CYS A 232 127.49 -39.22 51.74
C CYS A 232 128.28 -38.22 52.59
N ARG A 233 127.61 -37.38 53.39
CA ARG A 233 128.24 -36.49 54.38
C ARG A 233 128.94 -37.32 55.46
N ARG A 234 128.32 -38.39 55.96
CA ARG A 234 128.91 -39.35 56.92
C ARG A 234 130.12 -40.10 56.35
N LEU A 235 130.05 -40.59 55.11
CA LEU A 235 131.15 -41.25 54.39
C LEU A 235 132.31 -40.29 54.13
N LYS A 236 132.05 -39.06 53.70
CA LYS A 236 133.08 -38.01 53.56
C LYS A 236 133.76 -37.70 54.91
N ALA A 237 132.99 -37.66 56.01
CA ALA A 237 133.53 -37.50 57.35
C ALA A 237 134.35 -38.72 57.82
N MET A 238 133.97 -39.95 57.46
CA MET A 238 134.78 -41.14 57.75
C MET A 238 136.04 -41.24 56.90
N ALA A 239 136.01 -40.86 55.61
CA ALA A 239 137.19 -40.82 54.75
C ALA A 239 138.27 -39.89 55.34
N ARG A 240 137.87 -38.69 55.78
CA ARG A 240 138.73 -37.74 56.53
C ARG A 240 139.26 -38.28 57.87
N LYS A 241 138.66 -39.35 58.40
CA LYS A 241 138.99 -39.95 59.72
C LYS A 241 139.82 -41.23 59.63
N VAL A 242 139.78 -41.92 58.48
CA VAL A 242 140.72 -43.00 58.13
C VAL A 242 142.09 -42.43 57.76
N SER A 243 142.14 -41.19 57.26
CA SER A 243 143.38 -40.45 56.98
C SER A 243 144.02 -39.75 58.18
N SER A 244 143.68 -40.09 59.44
CA SER A 244 144.12 -39.31 60.61
C SER A 244 144.38 -40.13 61.90
N SER A 245 145.56 -40.76 61.98
CA SER A 245 146.22 -41.17 63.23
C SER A 245 147.72 -41.39 62.93
N ASN A 246 148.70 -40.80 63.60
CA ASN A 246 148.79 -39.79 64.68
C ASN A 246 149.80 -38.71 64.18
N ASP A 247 149.96 -37.48 64.67
CA ASP A 247 149.76 -36.91 66.01
C ASP A 247 148.95 -35.58 65.98
N GLN A 248 149.05 -34.75 67.03
CA GLN A 248 147.93 -33.93 67.52
C GLN A 248 148.22 -32.43 67.70
N ARG A 249 147.18 -31.63 67.44
CA ARG A 249 146.85 -30.29 68.01
C ARG A 249 147.77 -29.11 67.65
N SER A 250 147.24 -27.88 67.50
CA SER A 250 145.83 -27.44 67.64
C SER A 250 145.53 -26.09 66.94
N VAL A 251 144.35 -26.04 66.32
CA VAL A 251 143.49 -24.85 66.12
C VAL A 251 144.09 -23.69 65.30
N THR A 252 143.69 -23.59 64.03
CA THR A 252 142.86 -22.48 63.49
C THR A 252 142.40 -22.85 62.07
N GLU A 253 141.10 -23.07 61.90
CA GLU A 253 140.41 -23.40 60.64
C GLU A 253 138.97 -22.83 60.72
N SER A 254 138.23 -22.56 59.63
CA SER A 254 138.55 -22.26 58.22
C SER A 254 137.23 -21.86 57.50
N SER A 255 137.30 -21.45 56.23
CA SER A 255 136.18 -21.37 55.27
C SER A 255 135.06 -20.34 55.54
N VAL A 256 135.16 -19.20 54.86
CA VAL A 256 134.04 -18.25 54.60
C VAL A 256 133.33 -18.66 53.29
N TYR A 257 132.09 -18.16 53.08
CA TYR A 257 131.27 -18.27 51.85
C TYR A 257 130.58 -19.66 51.65
N VAL A 258 129.26 -19.77 51.41
CA VAL A 258 128.18 -18.74 51.35
C VAL A 258 126.77 -19.36 51.55
N GLU A 259 125.74 -18.50 51.55
CA GLU A 259 124.28 -18.74 51.39
C GLU A 259 123.49 -19.49 52.48
N SER A 260 122.69 -18.71 53.23
CA SER A 260 121.33 -19.08 53.70
C SER A 260 120.53 -17.82 54.08
N LEU A 261 119.66 -17.35 53.18
CA LEU A 261 118.56 -16.42 53.40
C LEU A 261 117.36 -17.02 52.63
N THR A 262 116.07 -16.84 52.96
CA THR A 262 115.37 -16.04 53.99
C THR A 262 114.54 -16.96 54.89
N ASP A 263 114.45 -16.71 56.20
CA ASP A 263 113.36 -15.97 56.86
C ASP A 263 111.93 -16.44 56.51
N SER A 264 111.11 -16.62 57.55
CA SER A 264 109.71 -17.08 57.46
C SER A 264 108.96 -16.75 58.76
N GLN A 265 108.40 -15.55 58.84
CA GLN A 265 107.36 -15.20 59.82
C GLN A 265 106.21 -14.46 59.16
N SER A 266 104.98 -14.94 59.37
CA SER A 266 103.82 -14.11 59.71
C SER A 266 102.72 -14.99 60.28
N ASP A 267 101.88 -14.44 61.15
CA ASP A 267 100.79 -15.12 61.85
C ASP A 267 99.62 -14.14 62.09
N ILE A 268 98.41 -14.69 62.29
CA ILE A 268 97.18 -14.04 62.77
C ILE A 268 96.51 -12.96 61.87
N GLY A 269 95.18 -13.12 61.70
CA GLY A 269 94.23 -12.04 61.40
C GLY A 269 93.35 -12.26 60.16
N GLU A 270 92.03 -12.04 60.17
CA GLU A 270 91.10 -11.80 61.29
C GLU A 270 89.63 -12.02 60.85
N ARG A 271 88.67 -11.96 61.79
CA ARG A 271 87.20 -11.82 61.61
C ARG A 271 86.40 -13.02 61.06
N LEU A 272 85.89 -13.81 62.00
CA LEU A 272 84.64 -14.60 61.83
C LEU A 272 83.42 -13.84 62.41
N SER A 273 82.23 -14.31 62.04
CA SER A 273 80.90 -13.93 62.55
C SER A 273 80.32 -12.56 62.16
N PHE A 274 79.17 -12.59 61.48
CA PHE A 274 77.91 -12.13 62.06
C PHE A 274 76.75 -12.93 61.42
N VAL A 275 75.71 -13.23 62.20
CA VAL A 275 74.48 -13.90 61.76
C VAL A 275 73.30 -13.05 62.20
N GLU A 276 72.42 -12.65 61.28
CA GLU A 276 70.98 -12.64 61.53
C GLU A 276 70.18 -12.62 60.22
N SER A 277 68.95 -13.14 60.25
CA SER A 277 68.00 -13.21 59.15
C SER A 277 67.06 -12.00 59.14
N ASN A 278 66.56 -11.57 57.97
CA ASN A 278 65.11 -11.46 57.81
C ASN A 278 64.57 -11.34 56.38
N THR A 279 63.25 -11.54 56.27
CA THR A 279 62.44 -11.57 55.04
C THR A 279 62.06 -10.17 54.50
N ARG A 280 61.82 -10.06 53.18
CA ARG A 280 60.61 -9.43 52.57
C ARG A 280 60.58 -9.50 51.03
N LYS A 281 59.37 -9.39 50.46
CA LYS A 281 59.09 -9.26 49.02
C LYS A 281 59.19 -7.81 48.54
N VAL A 282 59.75 -7.58 47.35
CA VAL A 282 59.26 -6.67 46.27
C VAL A 282 59.75 -7.29 44.95
N SER A 283 58.87 -7.77 44.06
CA SER A 283 58.43 -7.14 42.79
C SER A 283 59.54 -6.61 41.85
N GLU A 284 59.65 -7.25 40.69
CA GLU A 284 59.40 -6.62 39.37
C GLU A 284 60.38 -5.54 38.86
N LEU A 285 61.26 -5.91 37.90
CA LEU A 285 61.24 -5.40 36.50
C LEU A 285 62.43 -5.93 35.64
N GLU A 286 62.17 -6.00 34.34
CA GLU A 286 63.06 -6.10 33.15
C GLU A 286 64.61 -6.06 33.26
N PRO A 287 65.30 -6.93 32.52
CA PRO A 287 66.62 -6.67 31.94
C PRO A 287 66.55 -6.46 30.40
N ASN A 288 66.96 -5.28 29.92
CA ASN A 288 67.23 -5.08 28.49
C ASN A 288 68.45 -5.92 28.05
N PRO A 289 68.49 -6.42 26.80
CA PRO A 289 69.67 -7.08 26.25
C PRO A 289 70.78 -6.08 25.91
N SER A 290 72.02 -6.53 25.94
CA SER A 290 73.17 -5.90 25.28
C SER A 290 74.14 -7.00 24.88
N ASP A 291 74.45 -7.09 23.59
CA ASP A 291 75.13 -8.24 23.00
C ASP A 291 76.64 -8.27 23.28
N SER A 292 77.20 -9.47 23.45
CA SER A 292 78.65 -9.68 23.40
C SER A 292 79.06 -11.07 22.89
N SER A 293 79.25 -11.15 21.57
CA SER A 293 80.37 -11.85 20.91
C SER A 293 80.65 -13.34 21.15
N SER A 294 80.13 -14.18 20.24
CA SER A 294 80.79 -15.41 19.73
C SER A 294 80.13 -15.75 18.36
N LEU A 295 80.80 -16.08 17.23
CA LEU A 295 81.99 -16.90 16.96
C LEU A 295 81.73 -18.37 17.31
N LEU A 296 81.63 -19.33 16.38
CA LEU A 296 81.89 -19.37 14.93
C LEU A 296 81.20 -20.61 14.33
N GLU A 297 80.69 -20.57 13.09
CA GLU A 297 80.39 -21.82 12.35
C GLU A 297 80.57 -21.71 10.83
N LEU A 298 80.91 -22.85 10.22
CA LEU A 298 81.28 -23.01 8.80
C LEU A 298 80.09 -23.50 7.97
N THR A 299 79.82 -22.87 6.83
CA THR A 299 78.95 -23.44 5.78
C THR A 299 79.69 -23.60 4.45
N ASN A 300 79.16 -24.46 3.58
CA ASN A 300 80.03 -25.31 2.74
C ASN A 300 79.88 -25.05 1.22
N SER A 301 81.00 -24.73 0.58
CA SER A 301 81.37 -24.89 -0.85
C SER A 301 80.35 -24.68 -1.99
N LYS A 302 80.69 -23.77 -2.94
CA LYS A 302 80.82 -24.05 -4.41
C LYS A 302 81.16 -22.81 -5.27
N ASN A 303 82.29 -22.89 -6.00
CA ASN A 303 82.66 -22.11 -7.22
C ASN A 303 82.75 -20.55 -7.07
N VAL A 304 83.53 -19.77 -7.84
CA VAL A 304 84.10 -19.90 -9.19
C VAL A 304 85.53 -19.32 -9.30
N LYS A 305 86.51 -20.14 -9.71
CA LYS A 305 87.60 -19.88 -10.70
C LYS A 305 88.11 -18.44 -10.98
N ALA A 306 89.40 -18.17 -10.69
CA ALA A 306 90.45 -17.61 -11.60
C ALA A 306 91.51 -16.73 -10.87
N ILE A 307 92.67 -16.55 -11.53
CA ILE A 307 93.85 -15.71 -11.15
C ILE A 307 94.67 -16.28 -9.95
N GLY A 308 96.00 -16.35 -9.97
CA GLY A 308 96.96 -16.26 -11.07
C GLY A 308 98.27 -15.51 -10.76
N LYS A 309 99.42 -16.24 -10.84
CA LYS A 309 100.84 -15.81 -10.73
C LYS A 309 101.48 -15.77 -9.32
N ASN A 310 102.43 -16.71 -9.14
CA ASN A 310 103.84 -16.59 -8.70
C ASN A 310 104.30 -15.24 -8.10
N CYS A 311 105.19 -15.15 -7.09
CA CYS A 311 106.44 -15.91 -6.83
C CYS A 311 106.67 -16.09 -5.30
N GLU A 312 107.12 -17.26 -4.83
CA GLU A 312 108.52 -17.62 -4.47
C GLU A 312 109.08 -16.98 -3.18
N THR A 313 109.50 -17.88 -2.28
CA THR A 313 110.18 -17.71 -0.99
C THR A 313 111.72 -17.59 -1.19
N PRO A 314 112.60 -17.36 -0.18
CA PRO A 314 112.42 -17.68 1.25
C PRO A 314 113.03 -16.71 2.30
N SER A 315 112.94 -17.18 3.54
CA SER A 315 113.56 -16.70 4.78
C SER A 315 115.01 -16.24 4.68
N LEU A 316 115.39 -15.31 5.57
CA LEU A 316 116.75 -15.22 6.11
C LEU A 316 116.74 -15.29 7.64
N ASP A 317 117.72 -16.00 8.18
CA ASP A 317 118.05 -16.07 9.60
C ASP A 317 119.15 -15.04 9.90
N ILE A 318 119.09 -14.33 11.03
CA ILE A 318 120.01 -13.21 11.30
C ILE A 318 121.18 -13.69 12.18
N SER A 319 122.24 -14.18 11.53
CA SER A 319 123.51 -14.50 12.18
C SER A 319 124.25 -13.23 12.61
N ILE A 320 124.10 -12.83 13.86
CA ILE A 320 124.83 -11.69 14.46
C ILE A 320 126.16 -12.20 15.06
N MET A 321 127.18 -12.52 14.26
CA MET A 321 128.52 -12.85 14.79
C MET A 321 129.76 -12.77 13.86
N ASP A 322 129.66 -12.52 12.54
CA ASP A 322 130.80 -12.74 11.62
C ASP A 322 131.80 -11.57 11.40
N ASP A 323 131.47 -10.32 11.78
CA ASP A 323 132.27 -9.13 11.41
C ASP A 323 133.52 -8.84 12.28
N PHE A 324 133.94 -9.74 13.18
CA PHE A 324 134.93 -9.44 14.23
C PHE A 324 136.27 -10.21 14.19
N LEU A 325 136.61 -10.94 13.11
CA LEU A 325 137.79 -11.84 13.10
C LEU A 325 138.81 -11.69 11.94
N GLU A 326 138.78 -10.61 11.17
CA GLU A 326 139.70 -10.40 10.03
C GLU A 326 140.81 -9.34 10.23
N MET A 327 140.70 -8.39 11.18
CA MET A 327 141.64 -7.24 11.28
C MET A 327 142.47 -7.12 12.57
N GLU A 328 142.90 -8.25 13.17
CA GLU A 328 143.99 -8.24 14.18
C GLU A 328 145.01 -9.36 13.97
N ARG A 329 145.49 -9.53 12.71
CA ARG A 329 146.59 -10.46 12.36
C ARG A 329 147.71 -9.85 11.49
N PHE A 330 147.77 -8.52 11.37
CA PHE A 330 148.71 -7.83 10.47
C PHE A 330 149.58 -6.74 11.12
N VAL A 331 149.74 -6.73 12.46
CA VAL A 331 150.62 -5.78 13.18
C VAL A 331 151.63 -6.53 14.06
N ALA A 332 152.60 -7.22 13.43
CA ALA A 332 153.89 -7.62 14.03
C ALA A 332 154.81 -8.36 13.04
N LEU A 333 155.39 -7.66 12.06
CA LEU A 333 156.63 -8.10 11.39
C LEU A 333 157.48 -6.85 11.10
N PRO A 334 158.83 -6.89 11.25
CA PRO A 334 159.61 -5.65 11.40
C PRO A 334 160.21 -5.16 10.09
N ASP A 335 159.98 -3.89 9.76
CA ASP A 335 160.80 -3.18 8.77
C ASP A 335 162.05 -2.61 9.43
N THR A 336 163.19 -2.86 8.79
CA THR A 336 164.52 -2.65 9.35
C THR A 336 164.93 -1.18 9.36
N HIS A 337 165.27 -0.64 10.53
CA HIS A 337 166.13 0.54 10.59
C HIS A 337 167.59 0.17 10.30
N ASN A 338 168.23 1.01 9.49
CA ASN A 338 169.60 0.85 9.03
C ASN A 338 170.61 0.92 10.19
N GLU A 339 171.66 0.10 10.13
CA GLU A 339 173.03 0.61 10.22
C GLU A 339 174.04 -0.42 9.66
N SER A 340 174.68 -0.07 8.54
CA SER A 340 175.79 -0.83 7.96
C SER A 340 177.05 0.02 8.08
N LEU A 341 177.96 -0.37 8.98
CA LEU A 341 179.33 0.13 8.93
C LEU A 341 180.02 -0.49 7.73
N HIS A 342 180.37 0.33 6.74
CA HIS A 342 181.38 -0.04 5.75
C HIS A 342 182.73 0.61 6.10
N GLU A 343 183.53 -0.18 6.82
CA GLU A 343 184.97 0.06 6.93
C GLU A 343 185.57 0.18 5.52
N SER A 344 186.24 1.29 5.24
CA SER A 344 186.80 1.58 3.92
C SER A 344 188.22 2.13 4.07
N ARG A 345 189.17 1.49 3.36
CA ARG A 345 190.54 2.01 3.25
C ARG A 345 191.20 1.64 1.91
N PRO A 346 191.23 2.56 0.94
CA PRO A 346 192.10 2.46 -0.23
C PRO A 346 193.58 2.57 0.17
N ILE A 347 194.46 2.08 -0.70
CA ILE A 347 195.91 2.15 -0.53
C ILE A 347 196.46 3.36 -1.27
N THR A 348 197.10 4.29 -0.56
CA THR A 348 198.42 4.89 -0.87
C THR A 348 198.81 5.84 0.27
N ALA A 349 200.07 6.26 0.34
CA ALA A 349 200.61 7.06 1.45
C ALA A 349 201.14 8.42 0.97
N HIS A 350 201.16 9.43 1.85
CA HIS A 350 202.39 9.87 2.54
C HIS A 350 202.17 11.19 3.33
N THR A 351 202.45 11.15 4.64
CA THR A 351 202.84 12.28 5.53
C THR A 351 202.02 13.59 5.55
N ASN A 352 201.27 13.76 6.65
CA ASN A 352 201.04 14.99 7.43
C ASN A 352 200.29 16.18 6.78
N GLY A 353 199.00 16.34 7.12
CA GLY A 353 198.29 17.64 7.07
C GLY A 353 196.79 17.54 6.76
N GLU A 354 195.94 17.38 7.78
CA GLU A 354 194.49 17.17 7.62
C GLU A 354 193.68 17.98 8.64
N ASP A 355 192.58 18.60 8.22
CA ASP A 355 191.53 19.18 9.11
C ASP A 355 190.27 19.65 8.34
N ILE A 356 190.40 19.97 7.04
CA ILE A 356 189.37 20.70 6.27
C ILE A 356 188.20 19.83 5.77
N THR A 357 188.39 18.51 5.64
CA THR A 357 187.47 17.63 4.88
C THR A 357 186.14 17.34 5.58
N ILE A 358 186.15 17.11 6.90
CA ILE A 358 184.99 16.57 7.67
C ILE A 358 183.81 17.56 7.69
N ILE A 359 184.08 18.86 7.61
CA ILE A 359 183.07 19.93 7.69
C ILE A 359 182.07 19.84 6.52
N SER A 360 182.50 19.37 5.35
CA SER A 360 181.65 19.25 4.15
C SER A 360 180.56 18.19 4.28
N GLU A 361 180.89 17.05 4.90
CA GLU A 361 180.01 15.88 4.97
C GLU A 361 178.85 16.09 5.96
N LEU A 362 179.14 16.72 7.11
CA LEU A 362 178.12 17.14 8.07
C LEU A 362 177.17 18.23 7.51
N ALA A 363 177.61 19.03 6.54
CA ALA A 363 176.74 20.00 5.86
C ALA A 363 175.73 19.30 4.93
N ILE A 364 176.15 18.26 4.21
CA ILE A 364 175.27 17.43 3.37
C ILE A 364 174.23 16.71 4.23
N MET A 365 174.65 16.09 5.33
CA MET A 365 173.75 15.42 6.29
C MET A 365 172.72 16.38 6.90
N ARG A 366 173.12 17.62 7.25
CA ARG A 366 172.19 18.64 7.75
C ARG A 366 171.11 18.98 6.72
N ASN A 367 171.51 19.22 5.46
CA ASN A 367 170.57 19.53 4.39
C ASN A 367 169.59 18.36 4.12
N ARG A 368 170.08 17.12 4.24
CA ARG A 368 169.25 15.91 4.11
C ARG A 368 168.25 15.75 5.25
N ASN A 369 168.62 16.10 6.49
CA ASN A 369 167.68 16.12 7.60
C ASN A 369 166.61 17.20 7.41
N THR A 370 166.96 18.42 6.99
CA THR A 370 165.95 19.46 6.70
C THR A 370 165.01 19.08 5.56
N GLU A 371 165.50 18.35 4.54
CA GLU A 371 164.66 17.79 3.45
C GLU A 371 163.69 16.70 3.96
N LEU A 372 164.07 15.95 4.99
CA LEU A 372 163.21 14.94 5.63
C LEU A 372 162.23 15.56 6.61
N GLU A 373 162.64 16.58 7.38
CA GLU A 373 161.80 17.38 8.25
C GLU A 373 160.70 18.11 7.44
N GLU A 374 161.04 18.74 6.32
CA GLU A 374 160.08 19.37 5.41
C GLU A 374 159.07 18.36 4.84
N LYS A 375 159.53 17.16 4.45
CA LYS A 375 158.64 16.08 4.00
C LYS A 375 157.76 15.52 5.12
N LEU A 376 158.26 15.44 6.35
CA LEU A 376 157.49 14.95 7.49
C LEU A 376 156.42 15.97 7.91
N VAL A 377 156.76 17.27 7.94
CA VAL A 377 155.79 18.36 8.10
C VAL A 377 154.74 18.32 6.99
N LYS A 378 155.14 18.05 5.74
CA LYS A 378 154.18 17.89 4.64
C LYS A 378 153.29 16.65 4.83
N MET A 379 153.83 15.48 5.12
CA MET A 379 153.01 14.27 5.33
C MET A 379 152.06 14.42 6.52
N GLU A 380 152.46 15.12 7.57
CA GLU A 380 151.57 15.44 8.68
C GLU A 380 150.46 16.44 8.25
N ALA A 381 150.75 17.41 7.38
CA ALA A 381 149.73 18.28 6.79
C ALA A 381 148.75 17.49 5.87
N ASP A 382 149.28 16.70 4.94
CA ASP A 382 148.51 15.84 4.03
C ASP A 382 147.63 14.84 4.83
N LYS A 383 148.13 14.31 5.95
CA LYS A 383 147.38 13.47 6.91
C LYS A 383 146.26 14.25 7.60
N ASN A 384 146.53 15.44 8.13
CA ASN A 384 145.50 16.26 8.79
C ASN A 384 144.38 16.66 7.80
N GLU A 385 144.69 16.93 6.52
CA GLU A 385 143.68 17.16 5.47
C GLU A 385 142.84 15.90 5.17
N LEU A 386 143.45 14.72 5.22
CA LEU A 386 142.74 13.43 5.11
C LEU A 386 141.87 13.13 6.33
N GLU A 387 142.30 13.47 7.55
CA GLU A 387 141.50 13.33 8.78
C GLU A 387 140.32 14.34 8.80
N GLU A 388 140.53 15.57 8.34
CA GLU A 388 139.44 16.56 8.14
C GLU A 388 138.46 16.10 7.04
N SER A 389 138.95 15.41 6.01
CA SER A 389 138.10 14.81 4.96
C SER A 389 137.32 13.60 5.49
N LEU A 390 137.96 12.73 6.26
CA LEU A 390 137.34 11.54 6.87
C LEU A 390 136.23 11.92 7.84
N THR A 391 136.47 12.93 8.70
CA THR A 391 135.45 13.44 9.63
C THR A 391 134.25 14.05 8.89
N LYS A 392 134.46 14.82 7.81
CA LYS A 392 133.37 15.28 6.92
C LYS A 392 132.56 14.13 6.33
N TYR A 393 133.20 13.04 5.90
CA TYR A 393 132.49 11.85 5.40
C TYR A 393 131.72 11.13 6.52
N GLN A 394 132.28 11.01 7.72
CA GLN A 394 131.60 10.42 8.89
C GLN A 394 130.38 11.24 9.32
N ASP A 395 130.50 12.57 9.32
CA ASP A 395 129.38 13.49 9.58
C ASP A 395 128.30 13.35 8.50
N HIS A 396 128.69 13.28 7.22
CA HIS A 396 127.72 13.07 6.14
C HIS A 396 126.99 11.73 6.28
N ILE A 397 127.70 10.63 6.59
CA ILE A 397 127.10 9.32 6.88
C ILE A 397 126.14 9.40 8.07
N ARG A 398 126.44 10.18 9.10
CA ARG A 398 125.52 10.41 10.24
C ARG A 398 124.24 11.10 9.78
N THR A 399 124.34 12.22 9.06
CA THR A 399 123.16 12.92 8.52
C THR A 399 122.32 12.05 7.59
N LEU A 400 122.95 11.18 6.80
CA LEU A 400 122.23 10.24 5.92
C LEU A 400 121.48 9.16 6.71
N ARG A 401 122.01 8.69 7.85
CA ARG A 401 121.31 7.76 8.76
C ARG A 401 120.13 8.44 9.45
N GLU A 402 120.33 9.65 9.97
CA GLU A 402 119.27 10.46 10.58
C GLU A 402 118.13 10.73 9.58
N CYS A 403 118.45 11.05 8.31
CA CYS A 403 117.45 11.19 7.25
C CYS A 403 116.77 9.86 6.85
N LEU A 404 117.46 8.72 6.95
CA LEU A 404 116.87 7.40 6.69
C LEU A 404 115.90 7.00 7.80
N GLU A 405 116.28 7.14 9.07
CA GLU A 405 115.40 6.89 10.22
C GLU A 405 114.16 7.79 10.18
N GLU A 406 114.30 9.06 9.81
CA GLU A 406 113.16 9.96 9.63
C GLU A 406 112.24 9.52 8.47
N ALA A 407 112.79 8.98 7.39
CA ALA A 407 112.04 8.44 6.26
C ALA A 407 111.31 7.13 6.61
N GLU A 408 111.96 6.23 7.36
CA GLU A 408 111.36 4.98 7.85
C GLU A 408 110.23 5.26 8.84
N MET A 409 110.40 6.20 9.76
CA MET A 409 109.34 6.65 10.68
C MET A 409 108.15 7.29 9.93
N LYS A 410 108.41 8.06 8.86
CA LYS A 410 107.35 8.57 7.97
C LYS A 410 106.63 7.43 7.24
N LEU A 411 107.35 6.43 6.75
CA LEU A 411 106.77 5.27 6.04
C LEU A 411 105.91 4.43 6.98
N MET A 412 106.41 4.09 8.19
CA MET A 412 105.65 3.40 9.22
C MET A 412 104.36 4.16 9.59
N LYS A 413 104.43 5.48 9.72
CA LYS A 413 103.22 6.30 9.94
C LYS A 413 102.24 6.20 8.77
N MET A 414 102.72 6.37 7.53
CA MET A 414 101.86 6.28 6.33
C MET A 414 101.18 4.91 6.21
N GLU A 415 101.86 3.83 6.60
CA GLU A 415 101.27 2.48 6.63
C GLU A 415 100.23 2.35 7.76
N THR A 416 100.43 2.95 8.95
CA THR A 416 99.37 3.00 9.97
C THR A 416 98.16 3.85 9.57
N ASP A 417 98.39 5.01 8.93
CA ASP A 417 97.32 5.90 8.44
C ASP A 417 96.52 5.22 7.30
N LYS A 418 97.20 4.50 6.40
CA LYS A 418 96.59 3.64 5.38
C LYS A 418 95.72 2.55 6.00
N ASN A 419 96.24 1.80 6.97
CA ASN A 419 95.49 0.70 7.59
C ASN A 419 94.23 1.21 8.31
N ALA A 420 94.28 2.38 8.95
CA ALA A 420 93.11 3.03 9.54
C ALA A 420 92.07 3.52 8.48
N LEU A 421 92.54 3.96 7.31
CA LEU A 421 91.66 4.28 6.18
C LEU A 421 91.04 3.02 5.56
N GLU A 422 91.76 1.89 5.52
CA GLU A 422 91.23 0.61 5.05
C GLU A 422 90.14 0.07 5.98
N THR A 423 90.31 0.15 7.31
CA THR A 423 89.26 -0.25 8.27
C THR A 423 88.02 0.66 8.20
N SER A 424 88.20 1.98 8.14
CA SER A 424 87.09 2.93 7.94
C SER A 424 86.36 2.67 6.60
N LEU A 425 87.09 2.32 5.54
CA LEU A 425 86.52 1.97 4.25
C LEU A 425 85.76 0.63 4.30
N THR A 426 86.12 -0.33 5.15
CA THR A 426 85.29 -1.52 5.40
C THR A 426 84.03 -1.20 6.18
N GLU A 427 84.11 -0.41 7.27
CA GLU A 427 82.95 0.01 8.05
C GLU A 427 81.91 0.76 7.19
N HIS A 428 82.36 1.67 6.32
CA HIS A 428 81.46 2.39 5.41
C HIS A 428 80.88 1.50 4.30
N LYS A 429 81.56 0.42 3.87
CA LYS A 429 80.97 -0.58 2.97
C LYS A 429 79.88 -1.38 3.66
N ASP A 430 80.10 -1.82 4.90
CA ASP A 430 79.11 -2.57 5.66
C ASP A 430 77.88 -1.71 6.00
N GLN A 431 78.10 -0.45 6.40
CA GLN A 431 77.04 0.55 6.54
C GLN A 431 76.23 0.69 5.23
N LEU A 432 76.89 0.82 4.08
CA LEU A 432 76.22 0.90 2.77
C LEU A 432 75.40 -0.36 2.46
N VAL A 433 75.92 -1.55 2.76
CA VAL A 433 75.18 -2.82 2.63
C VAL A 433 73.93 -2.84 3.53
N THR A 434 74.03 -2.37 4.77
CA THR A 434 72.84 -2.27 5.64
C THR A 434 71.80 -1.28 5.08
N VAL A 435 72.23 -0.14 4.52
CA VAL A 435 71.32 0.83 3.89
C VAL A 435 70.62 0.25 2.66
N VAL A 436 71.35 -0.47 1.80
CA VAL A 436 70.77 -1.17 0.63
C VAL A 436 69.72 -2.20 1.07
N ASN A 437 70.00 -3.00 2.11
CA ASN A 437 69.04 -3.96 2.66
C ASN A 437 67.77 -3.28 3.22
N HIS A 438 67.90 -2.10 3.84
CA HIS A 438 66.76 -1.32 4.30
C HIS A 438 65.94 -0.71 3.15
N LEU A 439 66.60 -0.28 2.06
CA LEU A 439 65.93 0.21 0.86
C LEU A 439 65.14 -0.91 0.17
N GLU A 440 65.74 -2.09 -0.06
CA GLU A 440 65.03 -3.26 -0.58
C GLU A 440 63.81 -3.64 0.29
N ALA A 441 63.94 -3.56 1.62
CA ALA A 441 62.84 -3.84 2.54
C ALA A 441 61.73 -2.78 2.47
N ALA A 442 62.06 -1.52 2.15
CA ALA A 442 61.09 -0.46 1.91
C ALA A 442 60.37 -0.63 0.56
N GLU A 443 61.10 -0.97 -0.51
CA GLU A 443 60.54 -1.27 -1.84
C GLU A 443 59.56 -2.45 -1.78
N LYS A 444 59.93 -3.54 -1.09
CA LYS A 444 59.06 -4.71 -0.89
C LYS A 444 57.77 -4.36 -0.12
N LYS A 445 57.83 -3.42 0.83
CA LYS A 445 56.64 -2.88 1.53
C LYS A 445 55.79 -2.00 0.59
N LEU A 446 56.42 -1.13 -0.19
CA LEU A 446 55.75 -0.23 -1.13
C LEU A 446 54.98 -1.02 -2.20
N MET A 447 55.60 -2.04 -2.80
CA MET A 447 54.95 -2.99 -3.72
C MET A 447 53.73 -3.69 -3.09
N GLY A 448 53.79 -3.99 -1.78
CA GLY A 448 52.65 -4.51 -1.02
C GLY A 448 51.52 -3.49 -0.91
N MET A 449 51.84 -2.25 -0.52
CA MET A 449 50.88 -1.15 -0.40
C MET A 449 50.24 -0.78 -1.74
N GLU A 450 50.99 -0.81 -2.84
CA GLU A 450 50.45 -0.62 -4.19
C GLU A 450 49.49 -1.75 -4.58
N LYS A 451 49.83 -3.01 -4.28
CA LYS A 451 48.92 -4.14 -4.53
C LYS A 451 47.62 -4.01 -3.76
N ASP A 452 47.66 -3.51 -2.52
CA ASP A 452 46.47 -3.28 -1.70
C ASP A 452 45.67 -2.04 -2.14
N LYS A 453 46.34 -0.98 -2.60
CA LYS A 453 45.69 0.16 -3.29
C LYS A 453 44.88 -0.31 -4.50
N HIS A 454 45.45 -1.13 -5.39
CA HIS A 454 44.73 -1.65 -6.56
C HIS A 454 43.50 -2.51 -6.17
N LYS A 455 43.56 -3.28 -5.07
CA LYS A 455 42.39 -4.01 -4.54
C LYS A 455 41.30 -3.04 -4.06
N LEU A 456 41.67 -1.97 -3.37
CA LEU A 456 40.75 -0.95 -2.89
C LEU A 456 40.11 -0.17 -4.05
N GLU A 457 40.86 0.21 -5.08
CA GLU A 457 40.35 0.84 -6.30
C GLU A 457 39.38 -0.07 -7.08
N THR A 458 39.69 -1.37 -7.17
CA THR A 458 38.80 -2.40 -7.75
C THR A 458 37.52 -2.58 -6.93
N SER A 459 37.61 -2.45 -5.59
CA SER A 459 36.43 -2.53 -4.71
C SER A 459 35.58 -1.25 -4.76
N LEU A 460 36.23 -0.09 -4.86
CA LEU A 460 35.58 1.22 -4.97
C LEU A 460 34.77 1.33 -6.27
N THR A 461 35.35 0.95 -7.41
CA THR A 461 34.64 0.93 -8.70
C THR A 461 33.45 -0.05 -8.68
N LYS A 462 33.61 -1.24 -8.11
CA LYS A 462 32.50 -2.18 -7.87
C LYS A 462 31.38 -1.59 -7.00
N HIS A 463 31.72 -0.81 -5.97
CA HIS A 463 30.73 -0.13 -5.14
C HIS A 463 30.08 1.08 -5.83
N GLN A 464 30.79 1.80 -6.70
CA GLN A 464 30.21 2.84 -7.57
C GLN A 464 29.20 2.25 -8.56
N ASP A 465 29.51 1.10 -9.17
CA ASP A 465 28.57 0.35 -10.02
C ASP A 465 27.33 -0.12 -9.25
N GLN A 466 27.49 -0.57 -7.99
CA GLN A 466 26.38 -0.94 -7.12
C GLN A 466 25.52 0.27 -6.76
N LEU A 467 26.14 1.40 -6.40
CA LEU A 467 25.46 2.64 -6.08
C LEU A 467 24.63 3.14 -7.27
N LYS A 468 25.22 3.15 -8.48
CA LYS A 468 24.50 3.50 -9.71
C LYS A 468 23.31 2.57 -9.96
N LYS A 469 23.48 1.25 -9.84
CA LYS A 469 22.37 0.28 -9.97
C LYS A 469 21.26 0.47 -8.93
N VAL A 470 21.57 1.01 -7.75
CA VAL A 470 20.57 1.40 -6.74
C VAL A 470 19.88 2.70 -7.12
N GLN A 471 20.62 3.71 -7.60
CA GLN A 471 20.06 4.96 -8.11
C GLN A 471 19.12 4.72 -9.31
N ASP A 472 19.54 3.95 -10.32
CA ASP A 472 18.70 3.57 -11.46
C ASP A 472 17.40 2.86 -11.01
N ARG A 473 17.44 2.13 -9.88
CA ARG A 473 16.27 1.46 -9.29
C ARG A 473 15.36 2.43 -8.53
N LEU A 474 15.93 3.44 -7.88
CA LEU A 474 15.19 4.50 -7.18
C LEU A 474 14.43 5.36 -8.20
N GLU A 475 15.10 5.85 -9.24
CA GLU A 475 14.48 6.64 -10.31
C GLU A 475 13.32 5.87 -11.00
N ARG A 476 13.49 4.55 -11.23
CA ARG A 476 12.41 3.69 -11.73
C ARG A 476 11.27 3.45 -10.74
N ALA A 477 11.50 3.56 -9.43
CA ALA A 477 10.46 3.46 -8.42
C ALA A 477 9.69 4.78 -8.29
N GLU A 478 10.39 5.91 -8.34
CA GLU A 478 9.82 7.27 -8.33
C GLU A 478 8.92 7.49 -9.55
N MET A 479 9.37 7.11 -10.76
CA MET A 479 8.53 7.16 -11.97
C MET A 479 7.26 6.31 -11.84
N LYS A 480 7.35 5.12 -11.23
CA LYS A 480 6.15 4.29 -10.95
C LYS A 480 5.24 4.90 -9.89
N PHE A 481 5.78 5.62 -8.92
CA PHE A 481 4.99 6.31 -7.90
C PHE A 481 4.19 7.47 -8.51
N VAL A 482 4.80 8.28 -9.38
CA VAL A 482 4.11 9.33 -10.14
C VAL A 482 3.01 8.74 -11.01
N GLU A 483 3.26 7.60 -11.66
CA GLU A 483 2.27 6.89 -12.48
C GLU A 483 1.06 6.42 -11.65
N MET A 484 1.29 5.79 -10.50
CA MET A 484 0.21 5.35 -9.59
C MET A 484 -0.56 6.53 -8.98
N GLU A 485 0.09 7.63 -8.64
CA GLU A 485 -0.57 8.81 -8.06
C GLU A 485 -1.47 9.50 -9.12
N ARG A 486 -1.08 9.49 -10.39
CA ARG A 486 -1.93 9.92 -11.52
C ARG A 486 -3.14 9.00 -11.70
N GLU A 487 -2.96 7.68 -11.69
CA GLU A 487 -4.07 6.71 -11.79
C GLU A 487 -5.06 6.84 -10.63
N LYS A 488 -4.55 7.02 -9.41
CA LYS A 488 -5.36 7.35 -8.23
C LYS A 488 -6.19 8.61 -8.46
N HIS A 489 -5.60 9.69 -8.96
CA HIS A 489 -6.33 10.95 -9.18
C HIS A 489 -7.40 10.80 -10.28
N GLU A 490 -7.14 10.01 -11.31
CA GLU A 490 -8.13 9.63 -12.33
C GLU A 490 -9.32 8.86 -11.71
N LEU A 491 -9.05 7.88 -10.84
CA LEU A 491 -10.06 7.16 -10.07
C LEU A 491 -10.84 8.07 -9.10
N GLU A 492 -10.18 9.02 -8.43
CA GLU A 492 -10.81 10.01 -7.55
C GLU A 492 -11.80 10.91 -8.31
N THR A 493 -11.43 11.39 -9.52
CA THR A 493 -12.35 12.18 -10.35
C THR A 493 -13.52 11.35 -10.90
N SER A 494 -13.29 10.09 -11.24
CA SER A 494 -14.35 9.15 -11.66
C SER A 494 -15.34 8.86 -10.52
N LEU A 495 -14.83 8.63 -9.31
CA LEU A 495 -15.64 8.45 -8.10
C LEU A 495 -16.51 9.68 -7.79
N ALA A 496 -15.93 10.88 -7.86
CA ALA A 496 -16.68 12.13 -7.67
C ALA A 496 -17.82 12.29 -8.69
N LYS A 497 -17.56 11.96 -9.96
CA LYS A 497 -18.57 11.96 -11.04
C LYS A 497 -19.70 10.95 -10.78
N HIS A 498 -19.38 9.74 -10.32
CA HIS A 498 -20.40 8.75 -9.95
C HIS A 498 -21.20 9.17 -8.70
N GLN A 499 -20.58 9.87 -7.76
CA GLN A 499 -21.25 10.38 -6.56
C GLN A 499 -22.25 11.51 -6.89
N ASP A 500 -21.93 12.38 -7.85
CA ASP A 500 -22.86 13.39 -8.39
C ASP A 500 -24.03 12.75 -9.18
N GLN A 501 -23.75 11.75 -10.01
CA GLN A 501 -24.78 10.95 -10.69
C GLN A 501 -25.72 10.27 -9.69
N LEU A 502 -25.19 9.69 -8.62
CA LEU A 502 -25.96 9.09 -7.53
C LEU A 502 -26.84 10.14 -6.81
N GLY A 503 -26.31 11.35 -6.58
CA GLY A 503 -27.07 12.49 -6.06
C GLY A 503 -28.24 12.86 -6.97
N THR A 504 -28.00 12.96 -8.28
CA THR A 504 -29.01 13.28 -9.30
C THR A 504 -30.09 12.19 -9.43
N VAL A 505 -29.72 10.90 -9.34
CA VAL A 505 -30.69 9.79 -9.31
C VAL A 505 -31.51 9.80 -8.02
N ARG A 506 -30.88 10.04 -6.86
CA ARG A 506 -31.56 10.16 -5.55
C ARG A 506 -32.52 11.35 -5.50
N GLY A 507 -32.19 12.47 -6.15
CA GLY A 507 -33.09 13.62 -6.30
C GLY A 507 -34.35 13.25 -7.07
N ARG A 508 -34.21 12.65 -8.26
CA ARG A 508 -35.34 12.20 -9.07
C ARG A 508 -36.18 11.11 -8.40
N LEU A 509 -35.56 10.18 -7.67
CA LEU A 509 -36.30 9.19 -6.90
C LEU A 509 -37.24 9.85 -5.87
N LYS A 510 -36.75 10.85 -5.12
CA LYS A 510 -37.57 11.61 -4.18
C LYS A 510 -38.71 12.39 -4.85
N GLU A 511 -38.46 12.91 -6.05
CA GLU A 511 -39.47 13.62 -6.84
C GLU A 511 -40.62 12.67 -7.24
N GLU A 512 -40.30 11.47 -7.74
CA GLU A 512 -41.30 10.44 -8.05
C GLU A 512 -41.97 9.87 -6.79
N GLU A 513 -41.25 9.72 -5.67
CA GLU A 513 -41.83 9.37 -4.36
C GLU A 513 -42.90 10.40 -3.94
N THR A 514 -42.64 11.70 -4.10
CA THR A 514 -43.65 12.74 -3.80
C THR A 514 -44.84 12.72 -4.74
N LYS A 515 -44.63 12.48 -6.03
CA LYS A 515 -45.74 12.34 -7.02
C LYS A 515 -46.60 11.11 -6.75
N LEU A 516 -45.99 10.01 -6.30
CA LEU A 516 -46.71 8.79 -5.94
C LEU A 516 -47.67 9.03 -4.76
N VAL A 517 -47.21 9.75 -3.73
CA VAL A 517 -48.06 10.14 -2.59
C VAL A 517 -49.18 11.07 -3.04
N GLU A 518 -48.90 12.08 -3.87
CA GLU A 518 -49.93 13.00 -4.38
C GLU A 518 -51.00 12.25 -5.19
N LEU A 519 -50.61 11.32 -6.07
CA LEU A 519 -51.53 10.46 -6.82
C LEU A 519 -52.32 9.52 -5.91
N GLN A 520 -51.75 9.09 -4.78
CA GLN A 520 -52.41 8.22 -3.81
C GLN A 520 -53.49 8.98 -3.00
N ASP A 521 -53.25 10.24 -2.66
CA ASP A 521 -54.25 11.14 -2.05
C ASP A 521 -55.36 11.53 -3.06
N GLN A 522 -55.01 11.75 -4.33
CA GLN A 522 -55.99 11.95 -5.41
C GLN A 522 -56.86 10.70 -5.61
N LEU A 523 -56.29 9.48 -5.54
CA LEU A 523 -57.03 8.22 -5.63
C LEU A 523 -57.95 7.99 -4.42
N PHE A 524 -57.53 8.41 -3.22
CA PHE A 524 -58.34 8.32 -2.00
C PHE A 524 -59.56 9.24 -2.10
N THR A 525 -59.34 10.54 -2.34
CA THR A 525 -60.42 11.54 -2.47
C THR A 525 -61.39 11.23 -3.62
N ALA A 526 -60.90 10.71 -4.74
CA ALA A 526 -61.76 10.23 -5.83
C ALA A 526 -62.62 9.01 -5.43
N ASN A 527 -62.13 8.12 -4.56
CA ASN A 527 -62.91 7.00 -4.04
C ASN A 527 -63.97 7.41 -3.01
N GLU A 528 -63.69 8.43 -2.18
CA GLU A 528 -64.71 9.00 -1.28
C GLU A 528 -65.82 9.68 -2.09
N ALA A 529 -65.46 10.49 -3.09
CA ALA A 529 -66.42 11.12 -4.00
C ALA A 529 -67.27 10.07 -4.75
N ARG A 530 -66.66 8.97 -5.22
CA ARG A 530 -67.39 7.86 -5.85
C ARG A 530 -68.39 7.21 -4.89
N GLN A 531 -68.00 6.93 -3.64
CA GLN A 531 -68.89 6.34 -2.64
C GLN A 531 -70.07 7.26 -2.29
N ALA A 532 -69.85 8.58 -2.23
CA ALA A 532 -70.94 9.55 -2.04
C ALA A 532 -71.94 9.50 -3.20
N VAL A 533 -71.46 9.49 -4.46
CA VAL A 533 -72.34 9.38 -5.65
C VAL A 533 -73.06 8.03 -5.71
N GLU A 534 -72.42 6.92 -5.33
CA GLU A 534 -73.06 5.60 -5.25
C GLU A 534 -74.17 5.57 -4.19
N ALA A 535 -73.98 6.22 -3.04
CA ALA A 535 -74.99 6.36 -1.99
C ALA A 535 -76.17 7.27 -2.42
N GLU A 536 -75.90 8.41 -3.07
CA GLU A 536 -76.95 9.27 -3.63
C GLU A 536 -77.75 8.54 -4.71
N LEU A 537 -77.08 7.82 -5.62
CA LEU A 537 -77.72 7.04 -6.67
C LEU A 537 -78.66 5.98 -6.08
N HIS A 538 -78.22 5.22 -5.08
CA HIS A 538 -79.08 4.27 -4.37
C HIS A 538 -80.29 4.96 -3.73
N GLY A 539 -80.08 6.10 -3.08
CA GLY A 539 -81.16 6.92 -2.51
C GLY A 539 -82.16 7.46 -3.56
N THR A 540 -81.71 7.76 -4.79
CA THR A 540 -82.62 8.11 -5.89
C THR A 540 -83.37 6.91 -6.45
N ASN A 541 -82.75 5.73 -6.52
CA ASN A 541 -83.43 4.52 -6.99
C ASN A 541 -84.54 4.07 -6.02
N LEU A 542 -84.32 4.15 -4.71
CA LEU A 542 -85.37 3.90 -3.71
C LEU A 542 -86.54 4.90 -3.84
N LYS A 543 -86.25 6.18 -4.09
CA LYS A 543 -87.31 7.19 -4.38
C LYS A 543 -88.06 6.89 -5.67
N LYS A 544 -87.37 6.38 -6.70
CA LYS A 544 -87.96 5.94 -7.98
C LYS A 544 -88.89 4.74 -7.77
N GLU A 545 -88.46 3.70 -7.06
CA GLU A 545 -89.30 2.53 -6.77
C GLU A 545 -90.59 2.90 -6.00
N VAL A 546 -90.49 3.85 -5.06
CA VAL A 546 -91.64 4.43 -4.34
C VAL A 546 -92.54 5.29 -5.24
N ALA A 547 -91.99 5.93 -6.28
CA ALA A 547 -92.80 6.64 -7.28
C ALA A 547 -93.50 5.66 -8.23
N GLU A 548 -92.82 4.60 -8.67
CA GLU A 548 -93.36 3.56 -9.55
C GLU A 548 -94.47 2.75 -8.86
N SER A 549 -94.35 2.42 -7.58
CA SER A 549 -95.44 1.78 -6.81
C SER A 549 -96.66 2.69 -6.69
N ARG A 550 -96.47 3.97 -6.32
CA ARG A 550 -97.57 4.94 -6.25
C ARG A 550 -98.26 5.20 -7.58
N LEU A 551 -97.52 5.19 -8.69
CA LEU A 551 -98.10 5.27 -10.05
C LEU A 551 -98.97 4.05 -10.36
N LYS A 552 -98.53 2.85 -9.96
CA LYS A 552 -99.31 1.61 -10.10
C LYS A 552 -100.58 1.61 -9.25
N ASP A 553 -100.52 2.17 -8.04
CA ASP A 553 -101.71 2.30 -7.18
C ASP A 553 -102.74 3.26 -7.80
N VAL A 554 -102.31 4.41 -8.33
CA VAL A 554 -103.17 5.36 -9.05
C VAL A 554 -103.75 4.77 -10.35
N ASP A 555 -102.97 3.96 -11.09
CA ASP A 555 -103.46 3.22 -12.26
C ASP A 555 -104.56 2.19 -11.88
N ASN A 556 -104.42 1.52 -10.74
CA ASN A 556 -105.48 0.64 -10.20
C ASN A 556 -106.73 1.44 -9.80
N GLU A 557 -106.59 2.60 -9.14
CA GLU A 557 -107.71 3.49 -8.81
C GLU A 557 -108.43 3.99 -10.07
N LEU A 558 -107.68 4.40 -11.10
CA LEU A 558 -108.23 4.83 -12.39
C LEU A 558 -108.98 3.70 -13.10
N LYS A 559 -108.48 2.46 -13.06
CA LYS A 559 -109.20 1.28 -13.56
C LYS A 559 -110.50 1.02 -12.80
N THR A 560 -110.48 1.14 -11.47
CA THR A 560 -111.67 1.02 -10.63
C THR A 560 -112.69 2.13 -10.90
N MET A 561 -112.25 3.37 -11.09
CA MET A 561 -113.12 4.48 -11.47
C MET A 561 -113.69 4.31 -12.88
N SER A 562 -112.89 3.84 -13.84
CA SER A 562 -113.33 3.55 -15.21
C SER A 562 -114.43 2.48 -15.23
N ALA A 563 -114.24 1.36 -14.54
CA ALA A 563 -115.27 0.32 -14.41
C ALA A 563 -116.56 0.85 -13.74
N ARG A 564 -116.43 1.74 -12.75
CA ARG A 564 -117.57 2.42 -12.11
C ARG A 564 -118.26 3.42 -13.05
N ILE A 565 -117.53 4.12 -13.93
CA ILE A 565 -118.10 4.98 -14.96
C ILE A 565 -118.91 4.13 -15.95
N SER A 566 -118.34 3.05 -16.49
CA SER A 566 -119.09 2.16 -17.40
C SER A 566 -120.34 1.55 -16.75
N SER A 567 -120.28 1.17 -15.47
CA SER A 567 -121.46 0.71 -14.73
C SER A 567 -122.54 1.80 -14.55
N LEU A 568 -122.17 3.08 -14.49
CA LEU A 568 -123.11 4.20 -14.46
C LEU A 568 -123.64 4.54 -15.85
N GLU A 569 -122.81 4.43 -16.90
CA GLU A 569 -123.22 4.59 -18.30
C GLU A 569 -124.25 3.52 -18.70
N GLU A 570 -124.05 2.26 -18.28
CA GLU A 570 -125.05 1.19 -18.43
C GLU A 570 -126.37 1.51 -17.74
N GLU A 571 -126.35 2.02 -16.50
CA GLU A 571 -127.56 2.32 -15.75
C GLU A 571 -128.33 3.52 -16.35
N VAL A 572 -127.60 4.57 -16.76
CA VAL A 572 -128.17 5.69 -17.52
C VAL A 572 -128.79 5.22 -18.84
N GLN A 573 -128.19 4.23 -19.51
CA GLN A 573 -128.74 3.68 -20.74
C GLN A 573 -129.99 2.80 -20.50
N LYS A 574 -130.07 2.08 -19.37
CA LYS A 574 -131.31 1.40 -18.94
C LYS A 574 -132.40 2.42 -18.64
N GLU A 575 -132.12 3.44 -17.84
CA GLU A 575 -133.09 4.49 -17.50
C GLU A 575 -133.59 5.25 -18.74
N ARG A 576 -132.71 5.50 -19.73
CA ARG A 576 -133.12 5.99 -21.06
C ARG A 576 -134.07 5.04 -21.78
N SER A 577 -133.83 3.74 -21.79
CA SER A 577 -134.77 2.78 -22.43
C SER A 577 -136.12 2.72 -21.72
N VAL A 578 -136.16 2.88 -20.39
CA VAL A 578 -137.41 3.00 -19.61
C VAL A 578 -138.11 4.35 -19.88
N SER A 579 -137.34 5.42 -20.08
CA SER A 579 -137.87 6.71 -20.53
C SER A 579 -138.48 6.62 -21.94
N GLU A 580 -137.81 5.96 -22.89
CA GLU A 580 -138.35 5.71 -24.23
C GLU A 580 -139.59 4.79 -24.21
N GLU A 581 -139.63 3.77 -23.36
CA GLU A 581 -140.83 2.94 -23.16
C GLU A 581 -141.99 3.74 -22.55
N THR A 582 -141.73 4.55 -21.52
CA THR A 582 -142.78 5.38 -20.89
C THR A 582 -143.30 6.45 -21.84
N ILE A 583 -142.44 7.10 -22.63
CA ILE A 583 -142.85 7.99 -23.74
C ILE A 583 -143.69 7.24 -24.78
N SER A 584 -143.28 6.02 -25.16
CA SER A 584 -144.07 5.15 -26.06
C SER A 584 -145.44 4.81 -25.48
N ASN A 585 -145.53 4.55 -24.18
CA ASN A 585 -146.77 4.26 -23.48
C ASN A 585 -147.67 5.52 -23.32
N CYS A 586 -147.09 6.70 -23.08
CA CYS A 586 -147.82 7.97 -23.18
C CYS A 586 -148.40 8.18 -24.57
N ARG A 587 -147.61 7.98 -25.64
CA ARG A 587 -148.08 8.12 -27.03
C ARG A 587 -149.21 7.14 -27.38
N LYS A 588 -149.21 5.92 -26.83
CA LYS A 588 -150.33 4.95 -26.94
C LYS A 588 -151.58 5.43 -26.21
N LEU A 589 -151.43 6.00 -25.01
CA LEU A 589 -152.55 6.56 -24.24
C LEU A 589 -153.16 7.78 -24.93
N GLU A 590 -152.34 8.66 -25.51
CA GLU A 590 -152.77 9.79 -26.35
C GLU A 590 -153.58 9.30 -27.56
N GLN A 591 -153.08 8.29 -28.29
CA GLN A 591 -153.81 7.67 -29.40
C GLN A 591 -155.16 7.06 -28.97
N GLU A 592 -155.23 6.40 -27.81
CA GLU A 592 -156.50 5.87 -27.28
C GLU A 592 -157.44 7.00 -26.84
N ILE A 593 -156.93 8.10 -26.27
CA ILE A 593 -157.70 9.31 -25.97
C ILE A 593 -158.29 9.90 -27.27
N SER A 594 -157.50 10.06 -28.32
CA SER A 594 -157.98 10.52 -29.64
C SER A 594 -159.02 9.57 -30.24
N ARG A 595 -158.83 8.25 -30.08
CA ARG A 595 -159.80 7.24 -30.55
C ARG A 595 -161.12 7.30 -29.77
N LEU A 596 -161.06 7.52 -28.46
CA LEU A 596 -162.25 7.71 -27.61
C LEU A 596 -162.97 9.02 -27.90
N GLN A 597 -162.24 10.11 -28.17
CA GLN A 597 -162.79 11.38 -28.65
C GLN A 597 -163.57 11.18 -29.96
N HIS A 598 -162.93 10.64 -31.00
CA HIS A 598 -163.59 10.39 -32.30
C HIS A 598 -164.79 9.44 -32.17
N LYS A 599 -164.72 8.42 -31.30
CA LYS A 599 -165.85 7.52 -31.00
C LYS A 599 -167.01 8.23 -30.32
N SER A 600 -166.74 9.21 -29.45
CA SER A 600 -167.77 10.03 -28.81
C SER A 600 -168.48 10.97 -29.79
N GLU A 601 -167.76 11.45 -30.81
CA GLU A 601 -168.32 12.30 -31.87
C GLU A 601 -169.17 11.49 -32.85
N LEU A 602 -168.75 10.27 -33.19
CA LEU A 602 -169.55 9.36 -34.03
C LEU A 602 -170.89 9.00 -33.38
N GLN A 603 -170.97 8.96 -32.04
CA GLN A 603 -172.22 8.78 -31.29
C GLN A 603 -173.09 10.06 -31.19
N ARG A 604 -172.55 11.25 -31.47
CA ARG A 604 -173.33 12.51 -31.47
C ARG A 604 -174.15 12.72 -32.73
N ALA A 605 -173.83 12.06 -33.84
CA ALA A 605 -174.49 12.27 -35.14
C ALA A 605 -175.93 11.73 -35.23
N SER A 606 -176.32 10.75 -34.40
CA SER A 606 -177.59 10.03 -34.52
C SER A 606 -178.41 9.99 -33.22
N SER A 607 -178.86 11.15 -32.74
CA SER A 607 -179.85 11.24 -31.65
C SER A 607 -180.71 12.51 -31.73
N PRO A 608 -181.99 12.43 -32.15
CA PRO A 608 -182.84 13.61 -32.40
C PRO A 608 -183.63 14.12 -31.18
N HIS A 609 -183.12 13.99 -29.94
CA HIS A 609 -183.77 14.61 -28.78
C HIS A 609 -182.85 15.13 -27.65
N ARG A 610 -181.97 16.09 -27.98
CA ARG A 610 -181.45 17.07 -26.99
C ARG A 610 -181.65 18.53 -27.41
N ARG A 611 -182.87 18.84 -27.84
CA ARG A 611 -183.67 19.89 -27.19
C ARG A 611 -184.76 19.11 -26.42
N ASN A 612 -184.91 19.14 -25.10
CA ASN A 612 -184.34 20.04 -24.08
C ASN A 612 -183.97 19.29 -22.79
N LEU A 613 -182.91 19.76 -22.11
CA LEU A 613 -182.71 19.59 -20.65
C LEU A 613 -181.68 20.57 -20.05
N LYS A 614 -181.08 21.45 -20.88
CA LYS A 614 -180.44 22.71 -20.45
C LYS A 614 -181.53 23.73 -20.08
N GLN A 615 -182.35 23.38 -19.08
CA GLN A 615 -183.26 24.22 -18.29
C GLN A 615 -183.46 23.58 -16.91
N ASN A 616 -182.35 23.19 -16.27
CA ASN A 616 -182.32 22.76 -14.86
C ASN A 616 -181.67 23.82 -13.95
N GLN A 617 -181.11 24.89 -14.53
CA GLN A 617 -180.67 26.11 -13.83
C GLN A 617 -181.40 27.37 -14.36
N ASP A 618 -181.96 27.32 -15.58
CA ASP A 618 -183.12 28.16 -15.97
C ASP A 618 -184.39 27.85 -15.14
N LYS A 619 -184.37 26.76 -14.34
CA LYS A 619 -185.58 26.19 -13.73
C LYS A 619 -186.16 27.08 -12.61
N GLU A 620 -185.34 27.93 -12.00
CA GLU A 620 -185.79 28.94 -11.05
C GLU A 620 -186.23 30.24 -11.75
N LEU A 621 -185.70 30.51 -12.96
CA LEU A 621 -186.20 31.57 -13.85
C LEU A 621 -187.69 31.36 -14.22
N ALA A 622 -188.11 30.11 -14.39
CA ALA A 622 -189.51 29.75 -14.66
C ALA A 622 -190.45 29.99 -13.45
N VAL A 623 -189.94 29.98 -12.21
CA VAL A 623 -190.73 30.29 -11.01
C VAL A 623 -191.10 31.78 -10.99
N ALA A 624 -190.25 32.66 -11.53
CA ALA A 624 -190.60 34.06 -11.74
C ALA A 624 -191.74 34.23 -12.76
N ALA A 625 -191.73 33.47 -13.87
CA ALA A 625 -192.82 33.50 -14.86
C ALA A 625 -194.16 33.02 -14.28
N TYR A 626 -194.16 31.99 -13.43
CA TYR A 626 -195.35 31.51 -12.72
C TYR A 626 -195.95 32.61 -11.82
N LYS A 627 -195.11 33.33 -11.04
CA LYS A 627 -195.57 34.45 -10.20
C LYS A 627 -195.97 35.70 -11.00
N PHE A 628 -195.39 35.94 -12.17
CA PHE A 628 -195.82 37.01 -13.08
C PHE A 628 -197.26 36.76 -13.60
N SER A 629 -197.61 35.50 -13.87
CA SER A 629 -198.98 35.11 -14.26
C SER A 629 -200.01 35.32 -13.14
N GLU A 630 -199.66 35.08 -11.87
CA GLU A 630 -200.52 35.45 -10.73
C GLU A 630 -200.82 36.95 -10.70
N CYS A 631 -199.83 37.81 -10.96
CA CYS A 631 -200.05 39.26 -11.05
C CYS A 631 -201.04 39.63 -12.17
N GLN A 632 -200.98 38.89 -13.30
CA GLN A 632 -201.91 39.06 -14.41
C GLN A 632 -203.36 38.63 -14.07
N LYS A 633 -203.58 37.69 -13.14
CA LYS A 633 -204.93 37.34 -12.64
C LYS A 633 -205.60 38.55 -11.99
N THR A 634 -204.85 39.36 -11.25
CA THR A 634 -205.36 40.58 -10.62
C THR A 634 -205.74 41.63 -11.68
N ILE A 635 -204.87 41.84 -12.67
CA ILE A 635 -205.08 42.83 -13.74
C ILE A 635 -206.28 42.46 -14.64
N ALA A 636 -206.47 41.19 -15.00
CA ALA A 636 -207.61 40.77 -15.83
C ALA A 636 -208.96 40.83 -15.09
N SER A 637 -208.94 40.80 -13.76
CA SER A 637 -210.10 41.00 -12.90
C SER A 637 -210.46 42.49 -12.82
N LEU A 638 -209.52 43.32 -12.35
CA LEU A 638 -209.67 44.78 -12.29
C LEU A 638 -209.94 45.39 -13.67
N GLY A 639 -209.32 44.89 -14.73
CA GLY A 639 -209.49 45.36 -16.10
C GLY A 639 -210.88 45.13 -16.71
N ARG A 640 -211.71 44.25 -16.13
CA ARG A 640 -213.15 44.16 -16.49
C ARG A 640 -214.08 44.87 -15.51
N GLN A 641 -213.63 45.14 -14.28
CA GLN A 641 -214.27 46.15 -13.42
C GLN A 641 -214.03 47.58 -13.94
N LEU A 642 -212.88 47.82 -14.57
CA LEU A 642 -212.41 49.11 -15.07
C LEU A 642 -212.42 49.26 -16.60
N LYS A 643 -212.88 48.27 -17.38
CA LYS A 643 -213.39 48.54 -18.75
C LYS A 643 -214.91 48.80 -18.78
N SER A 644 -215.48 49.00 -17.59
CA SER A 644 -216.52 50.01 -17.37
C SER A 644 -215.96 51.44 -17.15
N LEU A 645 -214.63 51.68 -17.16
CA LEU A 645 -213.89 52.98 -16.96
C LEU A 645 -212.53 53.04 -17.77
N ALA A 646 -211.45 53.72 -17.31
CA ALA A 646 -210.14 53.89 -18.02
C ALA A 646 -208.93 54.44 -17.16
N THR A 647 -207.75 54.69 -17.81
CA THR A 647 -206.63 55.68 -17.54
C THR A 647 -205.59 55.57 -16.32
N LEU A 648 -204.23 55.26 -16.49
CA LEU A 648 -202.91 55.56 -15.71
C LEU A 648 -201.77 54.47 -15.29
N GLU A 649 -200.42 54.81 -15.09
CA GLU A 649 -199.15 53.93 -15.17
C GLU A 649 -197.76 54.21 -14.32
N ASP A 650 -196.72 53.26 -14.24
CA ASP A 650 -195.14 53.31 -14.14
C ASP A 650 -194.11 53.11 -12.86
N PHE A 651 -192.74 52.81 -13.04
CA PHE A 651 -191.39 53.09 -12.27
C PHE A 651 -190.31 52.09 -11.49
N LEU A 652 -188.92 52.22 -11.69
CA LEU A 652 -187.55 52.04 -10.89
C LEU A 652 -186.85 50.63 -10.39
N ILE A 653 -185.58 50.28 -9.85
CA ILE A 653 -184.07 50.67 -9.50
C ILE A 653 -183.20 49.41 -8.87
N GLU A 654 -181.87 49.09 -8.46
CA GLU A 654 -180.30 49.34 -8.42
C GLU A 654 -179.44 48.12 -7.71
N SER A 655 -178.12 47.86 -7.29
CA SER A 655 -176.57 48.14 -7.36
C SER A 655 -175.69 47.15 -6.36
N ASP A 656 -174.35 46.81 -6.05
CA ASP A 656 -172.79 46.90 -6.32
C ASP A 656 -171.92 45.62 -5.73
N GLU A 657 -170.58 45.27 -5.39
CA GLU A 657 -169.09 45.67 -5.08
C GLU A 657 -167.96 44.49 -5.40
N SER A 658 -166.66 44.11 -4.98
CA SER A 658 -165.47 44.30 -3.98
C SER A 658 -163.97 43.64 -4.30
N SER A 659 -162.96 43.36 -3.37
CA SER A 659 -161.43 42.93 -3.55
C SER A 659 -160.71 41.89 -2.50
N MET A 660 -159.39 41.46 -2.24
CA MET A 660 -157.84 41.60 -2.45
C MET A 660 -156.97 40.25 -2.05
N ILE A 661 -155.64 39.88 -1.75
CA ILE A 661 -154.11 40.21 -1.56
C ILE A 661 -153.18 38.85 -1.39
N THR A 662 -151.84 38.45 -1.17
CA THR A 662 -150.30 38.76 -0.94
C THR A 662 -149.35 37.47 -1.28
N GLY A 663 -148.02 37.07 -1.06
CA GLY A 663 -146.58 37.38 -0.56
C GLY A 663 -145.71 36.05 -0.15
N ALA A 664 -144.37 35.76 0.15
CA ALA A 664 -142.85 36.08 0.01
C ALA A 664 -141.93 34.91 0.71
N THR A 665 -140.56 34.58 0.85
CA THR A 665 -139.05 34.80 0.51
C THR A 665 -138.13 33.52 0.98
N THR A 666 -136.78 33.19 1.15
CA THR A 666 -135.28 33.63 1.12
C THR A 666 -134.18 32.44 1.24
N ALA A 667 -132.79 32.58 1.14
CA ALA A 667 -131.67 31.51 1.33
C ALA A 667 -130.11 31.92 1.48
N THR A 668 -129.10 31.01 1.81
CA THR A 668 -127.56 31.11 1.64
C THR A 668 -126.79 29.80 1.33
#